data_AF-A0A4Q0U1N4-F1
#
_entry.id   AF-A0A4Q0U1N4-F1
#
_cell.length_a   1.000
_cell.length_b   1.000
_cell.length_c   1.000
_cell.angle_alpha   90.00
_cell.angle_beta   90.00
_cell.angle_gamma   90.00
#
_symmetry.space_group_name_H-M   'P 1'
#
loop_
_entity.id
_entity.type
_entity.pdbx_description
1 polymer ?
#
loop_
_entity_poly.entity_id
_entity_poly.type
_entity_poly.pdbx_seq_one_letter_code
_entity_poly.pdbx_strand_id
1 'polypeptide(L)'
;MVQRPQDKKFLVKMLDESSQIRDRKKLAKRIKTLIDEYGVPEFLNKRDTFLFKVYQAFGHHFDFIAIPIIKKRLRTDTSKVIIDESRPNLTEHLASRFKEKIGQNVNLLGEVVLGNGEADHRYHHYLEALESPDINYISVKISGIYAQTHALNYRESFPELVRRMSALYQKAIDNPYVDEDGLKRAKFINLDMEEYKDAHFTMRLFKEVLSKPEFKNYSAGIVVQAYLPDAYDFQTELLEFAKARVESGGAPIKMRLVKGCNLEMETVISSLRGWPNPVRPSKTEVDANYLHLLERGLQPENAEVLHLGVASHNLFSIAYAYLLSRKLGTSDYMTFEMLEGMANHLWRAQSMLGNRVILYTPVVKDEHFLNAVSYLVRRMDENTAPDNFLTHSFNLKPNTDTWNFLAQQFEDAYAMKDHLTHTSPRVQDRNKPYTPAMPSDRMENEPDTDFDLKQNQEWVEKIFAKWKKSKEDVPEIIPLQIGTENIITEKRYKYLDRCQEEDVCICEMSQANAEQVERILSIAEADPAGWRKTKLEDRHKIMYAAANNLAEMRGDLIGCMCAVTGKTVVEGDVEVSEGIDYARFYTTTMRTFSELGDVSLTAKGTVLVISPWNFPCAIPIGGIVAGLAGGNTVILKPATVAAPVAWLFAKAFWDAGVPKEALQVIITDREALKLLTTSPIVKHIILTGGTDTARSIAKSAPVTPLSAETGGKNAIILTASGDRDHAIMNIVSSAFGNAGQKCSACSLLLVERSVYEDKSFREKLIDAATSLKVGSVWDPGNVVGPMITNKNEKLLQALVLEPGETWLVPPRFIDKKQYILAPTVKWGVKPGSYSFRTELFGPLLSVACIEDLQEGIDLVNGLDYGLTSGLQSLDETEQKIWKNSLMAGNLYINRGITGAIVNRQPFGGMKLSAFGGGVKAGGPNYCSCFVKIADKPDSKTDYRQSYTKAFQEEFSKPRDINDLYGEQNLFRYLPLKSMVLRLFPDDRNETAEMIVYAARLCGTPLTISYDPSDDRTEALADTGCRLRKETMDSFISSISEYERIRTCSPEIPVKIYEAAVQTDKYIATAPPVKDGRVELIHYIKEQSIAFEYHRYGSISEVPACE
;
A
#
# COMPACT_ATOMS: atom_id res chain seq x y z
N MET A 1 -14.00 -3.47 -34.23
CA MET A 1 -13.43 -3.26 -32.88
C MET A 1 -14.43 -3.80 -31.87
N VAL A 2 -13.99 -4.20 -30.67
CA VAL A 2 -14.88 -4.72 -29.63
C VAL A 2 -15.80 -3.59 -29.15
N GLN A 3 -17.10 -3.66 -29.48
CA GLN A 3 -18.06 -2.58 -29.15
C GLN A 3 -18.91 -2.88 -27.91
N ARG A 4 -19.05 -4.16 -27.54
CA ARG A 4 -19.80 -4.54 -26.34
C ARG A 4 -18.90 -4.50 -25.10
N PRO A 5 -19.33 -3.86 -24.00
CA PRO A 5 -18.56 -3.85 -22.75
C PRO A 5 -18.22 -5.25 -22.23
N GLN A 6 -19.15 -6.22 -22.34
CA GLN A 6 -18.92 -7.61 -21.93
C GLN A 6 -17.80 -8.29 -22.74
N ASP A 7 -17.80 -8.13 -24.06
CA ASP A 7 -16.76 -8.67 -24.94
C ASP A 7 -15.38 -8.05 -24.63
N LYS A 8 -15.35 -6.75 -24.27
CA LYS A 8 -14.12 -6.06 -23.86
C LYS A 8 -13.59 -6.66 -22.56
N LYS A 9 -14.46 -6.84 -21.55
CA LYS A 9 -14.10 -7.45 -20.26
C LYS A 9 -13.55 -8.86 -20.44
N PHE A 10 -14.24 -9.71 -21.20
CA PHE A 10 -13.78 -11.06 -21.51
C PHE A 10 -12.38 -11.04 -22.15
N LEU A 11 -12.18 -10.19 -23.16
CA LEU A 11 -10.90 -10.14 -23.88
C LEU A 11 -9.77 -9.65 -22.96
N VAL A 12 -10.01 -8.61 -22.15
CA VAL A 12 -9.03 -8.09 -21.19
C VAL A 12 -8.65 -9.15 -20.16
N LYS A 13 -9.63 -9.77 -19.49
CA LYS A 13 -9.37 -10.83 -18.51
C LYS A 13 -8.70 -12.05 -19.12
N MET A 14 -9.16 -12.48 -20.30
CA MET A 14 -8.58 -13.62 -20.99
C MET A 14 -7.13 -13.35 -21.40
N LEU A 15 -6.82 -12.16 -21.91
CA LEU A 15 -5.44 -11.77 -22.23
C LEU A 15 -4.57 -11.71 -20.97
N ASP A 16 -4.99 -10.96 -19.95
CA ASP A 16 -4.22 -10.79 -18.71
C ASP A 16 -3.97 -12.15 -18.01
N GLU A 17 -5.02 -12.88 -17.66
CA GLU A 17 -4.89 -14.10 -16.87
C GLU A 17 -4.24 -15.25 -17.65
N SER A 18 -4.45 -15.34 -18.96
CA SER A 18 -3.78 -16.37 -19.77
C SER A 18 -2.27 -16.16 -19.91
N SER A 19 -1.81 -14.94 -19.66
CA SER A 19 -0.39 -14.61 -19.59
C SER A 19 0.24 -15.03 -18.26
N GLN A 20 -0.53 -15.01 -17.18
CA GLN A 20 -0.04 -15.30 -15.82
C GLN A 20 -0.07 -16.79 -15.48
N ILE A 21 -1.13 -17.51 -15.89
CA ILE A 21 -1.31 -18.92 -15.55
C ILE A 21 -0.49 -19.80 -16.51
N ARG A 22 0.63 -20.33 -16.01
CA ARG A 22 1.49 -21.25 -16.78
C ARG A 22 1.02 -22.71 -16.71
N ASP A 23 0.27 -23.10 -15.68
CA ASP A 23 -0.33 -24.43 -15.59
C ASP A 23 -1.44 -24.60 -16.63
N ARG A 24 -1.28 -25.57 -17.53
CA ARG A 24 -2.21 -25.77 -18.65
C ARG A 24 -3.62 -26.17 -18.20
N LYS A 25 -3.75 -26.99 -17.17
CA LYS A 25 -5.06 -27.46 -16.68
C LYS A 25 -5.81 -26.35 -15.98
N LYS A 26 -5.13 -25.58 -15.13
CA LYS A 26 -5.71 -24.41 -14.47
C LYS A 26 -6.10 -23.33 -15.47
N LEU A 27 -5.23 -23.03 -16.44
CA LEU A 27 -5.54 -22.09 -17.51
C LEU A 27 -6.76 -22.57 -18.30
N ALA A 28 -6.84 -23.86 -18.61
CA ALA A 28 -7.95 -24.40 -19.37
C ALA A 28 -9.29 -24.23 -18.64
N LYS A 29 -9.30 -24.55 -17.34
CA LYS A 29 -10.45 -24.34 -16.46
C LYS A 29 -10.81 -22.85 -16.36
N ARG A 30 -9.82 -21.96 -16.21
CA ARG A 30 -10.05 -20.53 -16.07
C ARG A 30 -10.67 -19.92 -17.33
N ILE A 31 -10.16 -20.26 -18.51
CA ILE A 31 -10.76 -19.82 -19.79
C ILE A 31 -12.22 -20.28 -19.89
N LYS A 32 -12.55 -21.51 -19.44
CA LYS A 32 -13.93 -21.97 -19.40
C LYS A 32 -14.79 -21.10 -18.47
N THR A 33 -14.32 -20.81 -17.25
CA THR A 33 -15.03 -19.94 -16.30
C THR A 33 -15.32 -18.57 -16.92
N LEU A 34 -14.33 -17.95 -17.57
CA LEU A 34 -14.52 -16.67 -18.25
C LEU A 34 -15.57 -16.75 -19.38
N ILE A 35 -15.61 -17.85 -20.14
CA ILE A 35 -16.64 -18.06 -21.18
C ILE A 35 -18.03 -18.26 -20.56
N ASP A 36 -18.12 -18.98 -19.44
CA ASP A 36 -19.39 -19.21 -18.74
C ASP A 36 -19.95 -17.91 -18.15
N GLU A 37 -19.08 -17.04 -17.66
CA GLU A 37 -19.46 -15.76 -17.03
C GLU A 37 -19.79 -14.67 -18.05
N TYR A 38 -18.94 -14.47 -19.06
CA TYR A 38 -19.08 -13.35 -20.01
C TYR A 38 -19.69 -13.76 -21.35
N GLY A 39 -19.83 -15.05 -21.62
CA GLY A 39 -20.30 -15.58 -22.90
C GLY A 39 -19.21 -15.69 -23.97
N VAL A 40 -19.55 -16.28 -25.12
CA VAL A 40 -18.66 -16.33 -26.30
C VAL A 40 -18.74 -15.00 -27.04
N PRO A 41 -17.62 -14.28 -27.26
CA PRO A 41 -17.67 -12.95 -27.86
C PRO A 41 -18.26 -12.91 -29.27
N GLU A 42 -19.04 -11.87 -29.58
CA GLU A 42 -19.77 -11.74 -30.85
C GLU A 42 -18.89 -11.24 -32.00
N PHE A 43 -17.76 -10.60 -31.71
CA PHE A 43 -16.81 -10.15 -32.72
C PHE A 43 -16.02 -11.30 -33.38
N LEU A 44 -16.11 -12.52 -32.83
CA LEU A 44 -15.47 -13.71 -33.40
C LEU A 44 -16.20 -14.15 -34.68
N ASN A 45 -15.45 -14.68 -35.64
CA ASN A 45 -16.06 -15.26 -36.84
C ASN A 45 -16.79 -16.58 -36.48
N LYS A 46 -17.71 -17.04 -37.36
CA LYS A 46 -18.54 -18.24 -37.13
C LYS A 46 -17.75 -19.49 -36.74
N ARG A 47 -16.53 -19.66 -37.27
CA ARG A 47 -15.66 -20.79 -36.96
C ARG A 47 -15.11 -20.68 -35.54
N ASP A 48 -14.58 -19.52 -35.18
CA ASP A 48 -14.01 -19.26 -33.85
C ASP A 48 -15.10 -19.35 -32.77
N THR A 49 -16.31 -18.81 -33.04
CA THR A 49 -17.48 -18.99 -32.17
C THR A 49 -17.80 -20.47 -31.93
N PHE A 50 -17.79 -21.30 -32.97
CA PHE A 50 -18.01 -22.74 -32.85
C PHE A 50 -16.91 -23.41 -32.01
N LEU A 51 -15.65 -23.07 -32.24
CA LEU A 51 -14.52 -23.60 -31.47
C LEU A 51 -14.61 -23.24 -29.98
N PHE A 52 -15.00 -22.01 -29.64
CA PHE A 52 -15.21 -21.59 -28.25
C PHE A 52 -16.37 -22.34 -27.59
N LYS A 53 -17.48 -22.60 -28.31
CA LYS A 53 -18.59 -23.42 -27.79
C LYS A 53 -18.18 -24.88 -27.58
N VAL A 54 -17.41 -25.44 -28.50
CA VAL A 54 -16.82 -26.79 -28.36
C VAL A 54 -15.88 -26.86 -27.15
N TYR A 55 -15.05 -25.83 -26.97
CA TYR A 55 -14.14 -25.70 -25.84
C TYR A 55 -14.89 -25.65 -24.51
N GLN A 56 -15.92 -24.82 -24.43
CA GLN A 56 -16.79 -24.66 -23.26
C GLN A 56 -17.46 -26.00 -22.88
N ALA A 57 -18.02 -26.72 -23.85
CA ALA A 57 -18.73 -27.96 -23.62
C ALA A 57 -17.80 -29.12 -23.21
N PHE A 58 -16.68 -29.33 -23.92
CA PHE A 58 -15.77 -30.44 -23.62
C PHE A 58 -14.28 -30.15 -23.82
N GLY A 59 -13.90 -29.21 -24.70
CA GLY A 59 -12.50 -29.04 -25.12
C GLY A 59 -11.54 -28.62 -24.00
N HIS A 60 -12.02 -28.01 -22.92
CA HIS A 60 -11.21 -27.69 -21.73
C HIS A 60 -10.64 -28.92 -21.00
N HIS A 61 -11.22 -30.11 -21.18
CA HIS A 61 -10.67 -31.37 -20.64
C HIS A 61 -9.44 -31.86 -21.42
N PHE A 62 -9.19 -31.31 -22.62
CA PHE A 62 -8.08 -31.66 -23.50
C PHE A 62 -7.06 -30.51 -23.55
N ASP A 63 -6.59 -30.07 -22.37
CA ASP A 63 -5.72 -28.89 -22.21
C ASP A 63 -4.44 -28.97 -23.05
N PHE A 64 -3.87 -30.17 -23.20
CA PHE A 64 -2.66 -30.43 -23.99
C PHE A 64 -2.82 -30.13 -25.48
N ILE A 65 -4.05 -30.08 -26.00
CA ILE A 65 -4.37 -29.69 -27.39
C ILE A 65 -4.87 -28.24 -27.42
N ALA A 66 -5.85 -27.91 -26.57
CA ALA A 66 -6.57 -26.65 -26.67
C ALA A 66 -5.71 -25.43 -26.32
N ILE A 67 -4.91 -25.50 -25.25
CA ILE A 67 -4.08 -24.37 -24.82
C ILE A 67 -3.02 -23.99 -25.86
N PRO A 68 -2.24 -24.93 -26.44
CA PRO A 68 -1.31 -24.59 -27.52
C PRO A 68 -1.99 -23.93 -28.72
N ILE A 69 -3.20 -24.38 -29.10
CA ILE A 69 -3.96 -23.77 -30.21
C ILE A 69 -4.35 -22.33 -29.87
N ILE A 70 -4.89 -22.09 -28.66
CA ILE A 70 -5.28 -20.76 -28.20
C ILE A 70 -4.06 -19.82 -28.15
N LYS A 71 -2.94 -20.26 -27.56
CA LYS A 71 -1.70 -19.46 -27.51
C LYS A 71 -1.18 -19.11 -28.89
N LYS A 72 -1.14 -20.10 -29.81
CA LYS A 72 -0.70 -19.87 -31.20
C LYS A 72 -1.61 -18.86 -31.91
N ARG A 73 -2.93 -18.95 -31.69
CA ARG A 73 -3.89 -18.01 -32.27
C ARG A 73 -3.70 -16.60 -31.70
N LEU A 74 -3.58 -16.46 -30.39
CA LEU A 74 -3.29 -15.17 -29.73
C LEU A 74 -2.01 -14.53 -30.25
N ARG A 75 -0.92 -15.30 -30.39
CA ARG A 75 0.34 -14.82 -30.99
C ARG A 75 0.14 -14.37 -32.44
N THR A 76 -0.61 -15.14 -33.24
CA THR A 76 -0.87 -14.81 -34.65
C THR A 76 -1.72 -13.55 -34.80
N ASP A 77 -2.74 -13.37 -33.95
CA ASP A 77 -3.65 -12.23 -34.05
C ASP A 77 -2.98 -10.94 -33.55
N THR A 78 -2.05 -11.05 -32.58
CA THR A 78 -1.30 -9.91 -32.02
C THR A 78 0.00 -9.60 -32.75
N SER A 79 0.49 -10.47 -33.64
CA SER A 79 1.79 -10.31 -34.32
C SER A 79 1.87 -9.08 -35.24
N LYS A 80 0.74 -8.47 -35.55
CA LYS A 80 0.67 -7.21 -36.31
C LYS A 80 0.87 -5.96 -35.45
N VAL A 81 0.68 -6.10 -34.14
CA VAL A 81 0.80 -5.03 -33.15
C VAL A 81 2.09 -5.19 -32.36
N ILE A 82 2.43 -6.40 -31.94
CA ILE A 82 3.71 -6.75 -31.32
C ILE A 82 4.50 -7.62 -32.28
N ILE A 83 5.57 -7.04 -32.82
CA ILE A 83 6.41 -7.70 -33.80
C ILE A 83 7.32 -8.71 -33.08
N ASP A 84 7.56 -9.85 -33.74
CA ASP A 84 8.54 -10.82 -33.26
C ASP A 84 9.95 -10.26 -33.45
N GLU A 85 10.70 -10.20 -32.35
CA GLU A 85 12.07 -9.70 -32.34
C GLU A 85 13.04 -10.67 -33.04
N SER A 86 12.66 -11.95 -33.18
CA SER A 86 13.52 -12.96 -33.77
C SER A 86 13.90 -12.64 -35.22
N ARG A 87 15.12 -13.01 -35.62
CA ARG A 87 15.59 -12.89 -37.00
C ARG A 87 15.22 -14.18 -37.77
N PRO A 88 14.75 -14.09 -39.04
CA PRO A 88 14.73 -12.92 -39.91
C PRO A 88 13.47 -12.02 -39.80
N ASN A 89 12.45 -12.40 -39.02
CA ASN A 89 11.15 -11.74 -38.97
C ASN A 89 11.25 -10.22 -38.75
N LEU A 90 12.02 -9.79 -37.73
CA LEU A 90 12.22 -8.37 -37.45
C LEU A 90 12.94 -7.66 -38.61
N THR A 91 13.96 -8.28 -39.22
CA THR A 91 14.72 -7.66 -40.32
C THR A 91 13.85 -7.46 -41.55
N GLU A 92 13.03 -8.46 -41.89
CA GLU A 92 12.11 -8.36 -43.02
C GLU A 92 11.05 -7.28 -42.79
N HIS A 93 10.51 -7.18 -41.57
CA HIS A 93 9.55 -6.15 -41.21
C HIS A 93 10.15 -4.74 -41.34
N LEU A 94 11.32 -4.50 -40.72
CA LEU A 94 12.02 -3.22 -40.78
C LEU A 94 12.42 -2.86 -42.21
N ALA A 95 12.92 -3.82 -43.00
CA ALA A 95 13.27 -3.61 -44.40
C ALA A 95 12.05 -3.26 -45.27
N SER A 96 10.88 -3.86 -44.99
CA SER A 96 9.63 -3.49 -45.67
C SER A 96 9.25 -2.04 -45.40
N ARG A 97 9.31 -1.62 -44.13
CA ARG A 97 8.97 -0.24 -43.73
C ARG A 97 9.96 0.79 -44.27
N PHE A 98 11.25 0.44 -44.30
CA PHE A 98 12.29 1.26 -44.91
C PHE A 98 12.01 1.50 -46.41
N LYS A 99 11.61 0.47 -47.17
CA LYS A 99 11.22 0.63 -48.59
C LYS A 99 10.00 1.53 -48.80
N GLU A 100 9.09 1.55 -47.82
CA GLU A 100 7.91 2.42 -47.81
C GLU A 100 8.21 3.86 -47.34
N LYS A 101 9.47 4.17 -46.99
CA LYS A 101 9.89 5.45 -46.40
C LYS A 101 9.19 5.75 -45.08
N ILE A 102 9.02 4.72 -44.26
CA ILE A 102 8.38 4.80 -42.94
C ILE A 102 9.44 4.55 -41.87
N GLY A 103 9.63 5.52 -40.97
CA GLY A 103 10.50 5.36 -39.81
C GLY A 103 9.95 4.34 -38.82
N GLN A 104 10.84 3.68 -38.08
CA GLN A 104 10.49 2.64 -37.11
C GLN A 104 11.17 2.95 -35.78
N ASN A 105 10.38 3.35 -34.79
CA ASN A 105 10.84 3.48 -33.42
C ASN A 105 10.70 2.13 -32.71
N VAL A 106 11.78 1.37 -32.66
CA VAL A 106 11.79 0.03 -32.06
C VAL A 106 11.77 0.15 -30.53
N ASN A 107 10.71 -0.37 -29.92
CA ASN A 107 10.58 -0.45 -28.47
C ASN A 107 10.72 -1.90 -28.00
N LEU A 108 11.84 -2.20 -27.35
CA LEU A 108 12.14 -3.52 -26.81
C LEU A 108 11.27 -3.78 -25.56
N LEU A 109 10.28 -4.65 -25.68
CA LEU A 109 9.49 -5.14 -24.56
C LEU A 109 10.21 -6.31 -23.88
N GLY A 110 10.01 -6.45 -22.58
CA GLY A 110 10.59 -7.54 -21.80
C GLY A 110 9.91 -7.70 -20.46
N GLU A 111 10.58 -8.37 -19.53
CA GLU A 111 10.08 -8.58 -18.17
C GLU A 111 9.96 -7.27 -17.39
N VAL A 112 9.12 -7.26 -16.35
CA VAL A 112 9.06 -6.13 -15.43
C VAL A 112 10.39 -6.04 -14.69
N VAL A 113 10.99 -4.84 -14.65
CA VAL A 113 12.25 -4.60 -13.97
C VAL A 113 12.00 -4.52 -12.47
N LEU A 114 12.16 -5.64 -11.76
CA LEU A 114 12.00 -5.72 -10.30
C LEU A 114 13.33 -5.49 -9.56
N GLY A 115 14.45 -5.79 -10.21
CA GLY A 115 15.79 -5.71 -9.65
C GLY A 115 16.85 -5.34 -10.69
N ASN A 116 18.07 -5.17 -10.20
CA ASN A 116 19.23 -4.71 -10.97
C ASN A 116 19.63 -5.72 -12.05
N GLY A 117 19.40 -7.02 -11.84
CA GLY A 117 19.68 -8.05 -12.83
C GLY A 117 18.88 -7.86 -14.11
N GLU A 118 17.56 -7.68 -14.01
CA GLU A 118 16.73 -7.40 -15.20
C GLU A 118 16.99 -6.00 -15.78
N ALA A 119 17.30 -5.00 -14.95
CA ALA A 119 17.70 -3.68 -15.43
C ALA A 119 19.01 -3.74 -16.25
N ASP A 120 19.98 -4.53 -15.81
CA ASP A 120 21.23 -4.78 -16.52
C ASP A 120 20.97 -5.54 -17.82
N HIS A 121 20.15 -6.60 -17.79
CA HIS A 121 19.78 -7.34 -18.98
C HIS A 121 19.15 -6.43 -20.04
N ARG A 122 18.16 -5.60 -19.64
CA ARG A 122 17.51 -4.64 -20.53
C ARG A 122 18.49 -3.59 -21.08
N TYR A 123 19.38 -3.07 -20.25
CA TYR A 123 20.41 -2.12 -20.66
C TYR A 123 21.34 -2.70 -21.73
N HIS A 124 21.83 -3.94 -21.55
CA HIS A 124 22.66 -4.61 -22.55
C HIS A 124 21.89 -4.94 -23.82
N HIS A 125 20.61 -5.30 -23.70
CA HIS A 125 19.74 -5.54 -24.85
C HIS A 125 19.57 -4.28 -25.70
N TYR A 126 19.45 -3.09 -25.10
CA TYR A 126 19.48 -1.83 -25.86
C TYR A 126 20.82 -1.61 -26.57
N LEU A 127 21.96 -1.91 -25.93
CA LEU A 127 23.27 -1.78 -26.57
C LEU A 127 23.41 -2.71 -27.79
N GLU A 128 22.94 -3.96 -27.68
CA GLU A 128 22.92 -4.92 -28.79
C GLU A 128 22.02 -4.45 -29.93
N ALA A 129 20.80 -3.98 -29.63
CA ALA A 129 19.91 -3.44 -30.64
C ALA A 129 20.52 -2.25 -31.41
N LEU A 130 21.30 -1.41 -30.72
CA LEU A 130 22.04 -0.29 -31.33
C LEU A 130 23.23 -0.73 -32.18
N GLU A 131 23.69 -1.98 -32.14
CA GLU A 131 24.66 -2.52 -33.11
C GLU A 131 23.99 -2.96 -34.41
N SER A 132 22.71 -3.35 -34.36
CA SER A 132 22.01 -3.93 -35.51
C SER A 132 21.83 -2.94 -36.66
N PRO A 133 22.29 -3.21 -37.89
CA PRO A 133 22.30 -2.23 -38.99
C PRO A 133 20.91 -1.83 -39.48
N ASP A 134 19.88 -2.62 -39.19
CA ASP A 134 18.49 -2.39 -39.60
C ASP A 134 17.66 -1.61 -38.56
N ILE A 135 18.21 -1.36 -37.36
CA ILE A 135 17.58 -0.54 -36.32
C ILE A 135 18.21 0.85 -36.35
N ASN A 136 17.41 1.87 -36.61
CA ASN A 136 17.87 3.27 -36.66
C ASN A 136 17.26 4.16 -35.57
N TYR A 137 16.22 3.72 -34.89
CA TYR A 137 15.56 4.48 -33.83
C TYR A 137 15.04 3.53 -32.74
N ILE A 138 15.38 3.82 -31.48
CA ILE A 138 14.84 3.12 -30.31
C ILE A 138 14.27 4.09 -29.26
N SER A 139 13.38 3.58 -28.41
CA SER A 139 12.95 4.27 -27.19
C SER A 139 13.44 3.56 -25.93
N VAL A 140 13.90 4.35 -24.96
CA VAL A 140 14.49 3.87 -23.70
C VAL A 140 13.77 4.54 -22.53
N LYS A 141 13.59 3.81 -21.44
CA LYS A 141 13.01 4.31 -20.18
C LYS A 141 14.04 4.21 -19.07
N ILE A 142 14.07 5.20 -18.17
CA ILE A 142 15.01 5.18 -17.04
C ILE A 142 14.73 4.00 -16.10
N SER A 143 13.45 3.70 -15.86
CA SER A 143 12.99 2.52 -15.09
C SER A 143 13.33 1.19 -15.76
N GLY A 144 13.63 1.22 -17.07
CA GLY A 144 14.07 0.07 -17.85
C GLY A 144 15.56 -0.26 -17.66
N ILE A 145 16.39 0.72 -17.32
CA ILE A 145 17.86 0.58 -17.27
C ILE A 145 18.45 0.76 -15.88
N TYR A 146 17.63 1.09 -14.89
CA TYR A 146 18.00 1.17 -13.47
C TYR A 146 16.79 0.76 -12.63
N ALA A 147 16.97 -0.22 -11.75
CA ALA A 147 15.92 -0.70 -10.87
C ALA A 147 15.83 0.15 -9.58
N GLN A 148 14.68 0.06 -8.90
CA GLN A 148 14.50 0.69 -7.58
C GLN A 148 14.71 2.22 -7.58
N THR A 149 14.45 2.91 -8.70
CA THR A 149 14.46 4.38 -8.74
C THR A 149 13.36 4.94 -7.83
N HIS A 150 13.72 5.79 -6.88
CA HIS A 150 12.77 6.52 -6.04
C HIS A 150 13.35 7.87 -5.63
N ALA A 151 12.49 8.85 -5.33
CA ALA A 151 12.89 10.24 -5.16
C ALA A 151 14.06 10.49 -4.20
N LEU A 152 14.11 9.74 -3.09
CA LEU A 152 15.18 9.87 -2.09
C LEU A 152 16.53 9.23 -2.47
N ASN A 153 16.60 8.42 -3.53
CA ASN A 153 17.88 7.85 -4.00
C ASN A 153 18.45 8.53 -5.25
N TYR A 154 17.83 9.62 -5.74
CA TYR A 154 18.26 10.30 -6.96
C TYR A 154 19.72 10.73 -6.95
N ARG A 155 20.24 11.20 -5.80
CA ARG A 155 21.66 11.60 -5.69
C ARG A 155 22.62 10.43 -5.96
N GLU A 156 22.25 9.23 -5.54
CA GLU A 156 23.06 8.02 -5.69
C GLU A 156 22.87 7.36 -7.06
N SER A 157 21.63 7.30 -7.57
CA SER A 157 21.31 6.65 -8.84
C SER A 157 21.69 7.48 -10.05
N PHE A 158 21.70 8.81 -9.93
CA PHE A 158 21.93 9.72 -11.06
C PHE A 158 23.28 9.54 -11.77
N PRO A 159 24.44 9.39 -11.09
CA PRO A 159 25.71 9.14 -11.76
C PRO A 159 25.71 7.88 -12.61
N GLU A 160 25.09 6.79 -12.14
CA GLU A 160 25.02 5.53 -12.86
C GLU A 160 24.07 5.64 -14.08
N LEU A 161 22.94 6.32 -13.92
CA LEU A 161 22.04 6.64 -15.04
C LEU A 161 22.72 7.50 -16.10
N VAL A 162 23.48 8.53 -15.70
CA VAL A 162 24.29 9.34 -16.61
C VAL A 162 25.29 8.46 -17.37
N ARG A 163 25.98 7.55 -16.66
CA ARG A 163 26.93 6.60 -17.29
C ARG A 163 26.25 5.69 -18.31
N ARG A 164 25.14 5.05 -17.95
CA ARG A 164 24.38 4.15 -18.82
C ARG A 164 23.83 4.88 -20.05
N MET A 165 23.20 6.03 -19.85
CA MET A 165 22.67 6.83 -20.96
C MET A 165 23.76 7.37 -21.87
N SER A 166 24.89 7.84 -21.33
CA SER A 166 26.04 8.25 -22.15
C SER A 166 26.52 7.10 -23.04
N ALA A 167 26.62 5.89 -22.48
CA ALA A 167 27.03 4.72 -23.24
C ALA A 167 26.03 4.36 -24.36
N LEU A 168 24.73 4.47 -24.11
CA LEU A 168 23.71 4.25 -25.16
C LEU A 168 23.83 5.29 -26.29
N TYR A 169 23.99 6.57 -25.96
CA TYR A 169 24.19 7.62 -26.97
C TYR A 169 25.48 7.43 -27.75
N GLN A 170 26.58 7.08 -27.08
CA GLN A 170 27.84 6.77 -27.75
C GLN A 170 27.67 5.58 -28.70
N LYS A 171 26.98 4.52 -28.27
CA LYS A 171 26.72 3.34 -29.09
C LYS A 171 25.93 3.67 -30.36
N ALA A 172 24.95 4.58 -30.25
CA ALA A 172 24.16 5.07 -31.38
C ALA A 172 24.99 5.89 -32.40
N ILE A 173 26.01 6.61 -31.93
CA ILE A 173 26.96 7.36 -32.77
C ILE A 173 27.95 6.41 -33.46
N ASP A 174 28.51 5.47 -32.70
CA ASP A 174 29.55 4.55 -33.18
C ASP A 174 29.03 3.56 -34.23
N ASN A 175 27.73 3.27 -34.21
CA ASN A 175 27.07 2.35 -35.13
C ASN A 175 26.05 3.09 -35.98
N PRO A 176 26.47 3.95 -36.93
CA PRO A 176 25.54 4.71 -37.75
C PRO A 176 24.79 3.80 -38.73
N TYR A 177 23.60 4.23 -39.15
CA TYR A 177 22.84 3.63 -40.24
C TYR A 177 22.97 4.47 -41.51
N VAL A 178 22.64 3.88 -42.67
CA VAL A 178 22.56 4.60 -43.95
C VAL A 178 21.10 5.00 -44.16
N ASP A 179 20.85 6.29 -44.31
CA ASP A 179 19.51 6.83 -44.53
C ASP A 179 19.04 6.67 -45.99
N GLU A 180 17.85 7.19 -46.29
CA GLU A 180 17.25 7.14 -47.63
C GLU A 180 18.06 7.91 -48.69
N ASP A 181 18.87 8.87 -48.27
CA ASP A 181 19.71 9.71 -49.14
C ASP A 181 21.13 9.11 -49.30
N GLY A 182 21.41 7.95 -48.70
CA GLY A 182 22.71 7.29 -48.75
C GLY A 182 23.74 7.87 -47.77
N LEU A 183 23.32 8.74 -46.84
CA LEU A 183 24.18 9.37 -45.85
C LEU A 183 24.26 8.52 -44.59
N LYS A 184 25.46 8.43 -44.00
CA LYS A 184 25.64 7.82 -42.69
C LYS A 184 25.16 8.78 -41.60
N ARG A 185 24.19 8.35 -40.80
CA ARG A 185 23.69 9.11 -39.65
C ARG A 185 23.77 8.28 -38.37
N ALA A 186 24.04 8.96 -37.27
CA ALA A 186 23.89 8.36 -35.94
C ALA A 186 22.45 7.86 -35.77
N LYS A 187 22.29 6.74 -35.06
CA LYS A 187 20.97 6.22 -34.71
C LYS A 187 20.31 7.16 -33.72
N PHE A 188 18.98 7.21 -33.73
CA PHE A 188 18.21 8.10 -32.87
C PHE A 188 17.79 7.35 -31.59
N ILE A 189 17.82 8.02 -30.45
CA ILE A 189 17.33 7.48 -29.17
C ILE A 189 16.35 8.48 -28.58
N ASN A 190 15.17 8.00 -28.18
CA ASN A 190 14.17 8.79 -27.48
C ASN A 190 13.99 8.29 -26.04
N LEU A 191 14.02 9.21 -25.09
CA LEU A 191 13.66 8.93 -23.70
C LEU A 191 12.14 9.00 -23.52
N ASP A 192 11.55 7.84 -23.21
CA ASP A 192 10.13 7.74 -22.88
C ASP A 192 9.88 8.14 -21.42
N MET A 193 8.75 8.80 -21.17
CA MET A 193 8.24 9.14 -19.83
C MET A 193 6.95 8.35 -19.57
N GLU A 194 6.84 7.75 -18.38
CA GLU A 194 5.67 6.95 -17.97
C GLU A 194 4.95 7.57 -16.77
N GLU A 195 5.56 7.48 -15.59
CA GLU A 195 4.97 7.90 -14.31
C GLU A 195 5.37 9.34 -13.95
N TYR A 196 4.49 10.05 -13.24
CA TYR A 196 4.75 11.44 -12.80
C TYR A 196 6.03 11.55 -11.95
N LYS A 197 6.26 10.58 -11.06
CA LYS A 197 7.43 10.54 -10.16
C LYS A 197 8.79 10.67 -10.86
N ASP A 198 8.86 10.21 -12.11
CA ASP A 198 10.10 10.12 -12.89
C ASP A 198 10.25 11.30 -13.88
N ALA A 199 9.22 12.13 -14.08
CA ALA A 199 9.18 13.12 -15.16
C ALA A 199 10.31 14.17 -15.04
N HIS A 200 10.42 14.83 -13.88
CA HIS A 200 11.48 15.81 -13.62
C HIS A 200 12.88 15.17 -13.64
N PHE A 201 13.00 13.94 -13.14
CA PHE A 201 14.28 13.24 -13.08
C PHE A 201 14.78 12.84 -14.49
N THR A 202 13.86 12.38 -15.34
CA THR A 202 14.12 12.08 -16.76
C THR A 202 14.54 13.34 -17.51
N MET A 203 13.86 14.47 -17.28
CA MET A 203 14.21 15.77 -17.88
C MET A 203 15.64 16.19 -17.49
N ARG A 204 15.98 16.08 -16.21
CA ARG A 204 17.32 16.39 -15.70
C ARG A 204 18.39 15.50 -16.35
N LEU A 205 18.15 14.18 -16.42
CA LEU A 205 19.09 13.22 -17.00
C LEU A 205 19.35 13.52 -18.50
N PHE A 206 18.28 13.81 -19.24
CA PHE A 206 18.38 14.14 -20.67
C PHE A 206 19.28 15.35 -20.93
N LYS A 207 19.04 16.46 -20.21
CA LYS A 207 19.82 17.69 -20.32
C LYS A 207 21.27 17.49 -19.88
N GLU A 208 21.50 16.78 -18.77
CA GLU A 208 22.85 16.52 -18.23
C GLU A 208 23.70 15.73 -19.22
N VAL A 209 23.17 14.61 -19.74
CA VAL A 209 23.92 13.78 -20.69
C VAL A 209 24.19 14.56 -21.97
N LEU A 210 23.18 15.20 -22.57
CA LEU A 210 23.40 15.95 -23.82
C LEU A 210 24.31 17.16 -23.67
N SER A 211 24.45 17.73 -22.47
CA SER A 211 25.37 18.85 -22.23
C SER A 211 26.85 18.46 -22.33
N LYS A 212 27.18 17.15 -22.35
CA LYS A 212 28.55 16.67 -22.49
C LYS A 212 29.13 17.01 -23.88
N PRO A 213 30.41 17.43 -23.98
CA PRO A 213 31.02 17.84 -25.24
C PRO A 213 30.94 16.79 -26.36
N GLU A 214 31.11 15.51 -26.04
CA GLU A 214 31.05 14.39 -26.99
C GLU A 214 29.67 14.24 -27.65
N PHE A 215 28.60 14.69 -26.98
CA PHE A 215 27.24 14.63 -27.51
C PHE A 215 26.79 15.96 -28.10
N LYS A 216 27.62 17.00 -28.17
CA LYS A 216 27.24 18.33 -28.67
C LYS A 216 26.54 18.31 -30.05
N ASN A 217 27.02 17.47 -30.96
CA ASN A 217 26.50 17.33 -32.32
C ASN A 217 25.52 16.17 -32.49
N TYR A 218 25.16 15.49 -31.40
CA TYR A 218 24.18 14.41 -31.40
C TYR A 218 22.77 14.96 -31.12
N SER A 219 21.79 14.47 -31.88
CA SER A 219 20.37 14.77 -31.69
C SER A 219 19.69 13.58 -31.05
N ALA A 220 18.92 13.84 -29.99
CA ALA A 220 18.15 12.83 -29.26
C ALA A 220 16.74 13.36 -28.94
N GLY A 221 15.84 12.44 -28.58
CA GLY A 221 14.44 12.73 -28.29
C GLY A 221 14.06 12.55 -26.82
N ILE A 222 13.02 13.25 -26.40
CA ILE A 222 12.37 13.05 -25.10
C ILE A 222 10.86 13.22 -25.23
N VAL A 223 10.08 12.45 -24.46
CA VAL A 223 8.62 12.57 -24.39
C VAL A 223 8.20 13.72 -23.50
N VAL A 224 7.14 14.43 -23.90
CA VAL A 224 6.36 15.34 -23.04
C VAL A 224 4.89 14.94 -23.09
N GLN A 225 4.26 14.79 -21.93
CA GLN A 225 2.90 14.27 -21.79
C GLN A 225 1.89 15.40 -21.55
N ALA A 226 1.07 15.73 -22.55
CA ALA A 226 0.14 16.87 -22.53
C ALA A 226 -0.99 16.75 -21.48
N TYR A 227 -1.21 15.57 -20.90
CA TYR A 227 -2.16 15.38 -19.81
C TYR A 227 -1.70 16.01 -18.48
N LEU A 228 -0.44 16.41 -18.35
CA LEU A 228 0.09 17.12 -17.19
C LEU A 228 0.00 18.63 -17.45
N PRO A 229 -0.42 19.43 -16.46
CA PRO A 229 -0.22 20.87 -16.49
C PRO A 229 1.26 21.24 -16.65
N ASP A 230 2.15 20.50 -15.96
CA ASP A 230 3.62 20.65 -15.98
C ASP A 230 4.25 20.54 -17.39
N ALA A 231 3.54 19.97 -18.36
CA ALA A 231 4.03 19.82 -19.74
C ALA A 231 4.44 21.16 -20.39
N TYR A 232 3.80 22.25 -19.98
CA TYR A 232 4.18 23.60 -20.42
C TYR A 232 5.58 23.98 -19.92
N ASP A 233 5.85 23.75 -18.64
CA ASP A 233 7.15 24.04 -18.02
C ASP A 233 8.24 23.12 -18.56
N PHE A 234 7.92 21.84 -18.77
CA PHE A 234 8.83 20.90 -19.46
C PHE A 234 9.20 21.37 -20.87
N GLN A 235 8.23 21.84 -21.65
CA GLN A 235 8.51 22.40 -22.98
C GLN A 235 9.35 23.69 -22.88
N THR A 236 9.09 24.54 -21.87
CA THR A 236 9.89 25.76 -21.63
C THR A 236 11.35 25.42 -21.36
N GLU A 237 11.61 24.52 -20.41
CA GLU A 237 12.97 24.07 -20.08
C GLU A 237 13.68 23.45 -21.29
N LEU A 238 12.97 22.67 -22.12
CA LEU A 238 13.52 22.08 -23.33
C LEU A 238 13.84 23.13 -24.39
N LEU A 239 12.99 24.13 -24.59
CA LEU A 239 13.22 25.20 -25.56
C LEU A 239 14.42 26.06 -25.16
N GLU A 240 14.54 26.42 -23.88
CA GLU A 240 15.69 27.17 -23.37
C GLU A 240 16.99 26.38 -23.56
N PHE A 241 16.98 25.09 -23.21
CA PHE A 241 18.12 24.21 -23.43
C PHE A 241 18.46 24.05 -24.92
N ALA A 242 17.47 23.82 -25.78
CA ALA A 242 17.65 23.67 -27.22
C ALA A 242 18.23 24.92 -27.87
N LYS A 243 17.71 26.11 -27.54
CA LYS A 243 18.20 27.40 -28.07
C LYS A 243 19.66 27.61 -27.70
N ALA A 244 19.99 27.51 -26.41
CA ALA A 244 21.38 27.66 -25.95
C ALA A 244 22.33 26.64 -26.60
N ARG A 245 21.85 25.40 -26.77
CA ARG A 245 22.61 24.34 -27.43
C ARG A 245 22.89 24.65 -28.91
N VAL A 246 21.88 25.08 -29.68
CA VAL A 246 22.05 25.41 -31.11
C VAL A 246 22.88 26.69 -31.28
N GLU A 247 22.65 27.71 -30.46
CA GLU A 247 23.44 28.97 -30.47
C GLU A 247 24.93 28.72 -30.23
N SER A 248 25.27 27.74 -29.39
CA SER A 248 26.65 27.32 -29.16
C SER A 248 27.21 26.38 -30.26
N GLY A 249 26.47 26.13 -31.34
CA GLY A 249 26.86 25.29 -32.47
C GLY A 249 26.61 23.79 -32.28
N GLY A 250 25.71 23.41 -31.37
CA GLY A 250 25.27 22.01 -31.19
C GLY A 250 24.08 21.63 -32.07
N ALA A 251 23.74 20.33 -32.07
CA ALA A 251 22.61 19.81 -32.82
C ALA A 251 21.27 20.09 -32.11
N PRO A 252 20.16 20.27 -32.86
CA PRO A 252 18.83 20.39 -32.28
C PRO A 252 18.41 19.11 -31.56
N ILE A 253 17.43 19.22 -30.67
CA ILE A 253 16.82 18.08 -29.97
C ILE A 253 15.39 17.87 -30.45
N LYS A 254 14.76 16.76 -30.06
CA LYS A 254 13.37 16.46 -30.42
C LYS A 254 12.48 16.30 -29.19
N MET A 255 11.31 16.92 -29.22
CA MET A 255 10.23 16.65 -28.28
C MET A 255 9.18 15.76 -28.95
N ARG A 256 8.94 14.57 -28.42
CA ARG A 256 7.78 13.75 -28.79
C ARG A 256 6.60 14.17 -27.90
N LEU A 257 5.65 14.89 -28.47
CA LEU A 257 4.44 15.32 -27.77
C LEU A 257 3.41 14.20 -27.82
N VAL A 258 3.07 13.63 -26.66
CA VAL A 258 2.00 12.64 -26.48
C VAL A 258 0.89 13.24 -25.63
N LYS A 259 -0.30 12.61 -25.62
CA LYS A 259 -1.33 12.96 -24.63
C LYS A 259 -0.93 12.45 -23.24
N GLY A 260 -0.68 11.15 -23.12
CA GLY A 260 -0.31 10.49 -21.85
C GLY A 260 -0.83 9.06 -21.85
N CYS A 261 -0.21 8.16 -21.07
CA CYS A 261 -0.52 6.72 -21.12
C CYS A 261 -0.56 6.03 -19.74
N ASN A 262 -0.64 6.83 -18.66
CA ASN A 262 -0.65 6.34 -17.29
C ASN A 262 -1.78 6.94 -16.43
N LEU A 263 -2.77 7.61 -17.05
CA LEU A 263 -3.83 8.36 -16.37
C LEU A 263 -4.47 7.59 -15.20
N GLU A 264 -4.85 6.35 -15.46
CA GLU A 264 -5.54 5.52 -14.48
C GLU A 264 -4.67 5.20 -13.26
N MET A 265 -3.40 4.83 -13.49
CA MET A 265 -2.46 4.59 -12.39
C MET A 265 -2.14 5.87 -11.60
N GLU A 266 -1.99 7.02 -12.26
CA GLU A 266 -1.81 8.31 -11.55
C GLU A 266 -3.03 8.63 -10.67
N THR A 267 -4.24 8.33 -11.16
CA THR A 267 -5.49 8.52 -10.43
C THR A 267 -5.59 7.59 -9.22
N VAL A 268 -5.26 6.31 -9.39
CA VAL A 268 -5.18 5.33 -8.29
C VAL A 268 -4.17 5.78 -7.24
N ILE A 269 -2.94 6.11 -7.64
CA ILE A 269 -1.88 6.53 -6.72
C ILE A 269 -2.30 7.77 -5.93
N SER A 270 -2.85 8.79 -6.61
CA SER A 270 -3.35 10.00 -5.95
C SER A 270 -4.49 9.71 -4.98
N SER A 271 -5.44 8.83 -5.34
CA SER A 271 -6.54 8.43 -4.43
C SER A 271 -6.03 7.70 -3.20
N LEU A 272 -5.11 6.74 -3.38
CA LEU A 272 -4.52 5.99 -2.27
C LEU A 272 -3.69 6.88 -1.34
N ARG A 273 -2.95 7.84 -1.89
CA ARG A 273 -2.06 8.73 -1.11
C ARG A 273 -2.74 9.97 -0.53
N GLY A 274 -3.96 10.27 -0.97
CA GLY A 274 -4.62 11.55 -0.65
C GLY A 274 -3.92 12.75 -1.29
N TRP A 275 -3.22 12.53 -2.41
CA TRP A 275 -2.53 13.58 -3.16
C TRP A 275 -3.42 14.14 -4.27
N PRO A 276 -3.25 15.43 -4.65
CA PRO A 276 -3.90 15.95 -5.85
C PRO A 276 -3.59 15.09 -7.07
N ASN A 277 -4.55 14.88 -7.98
CA ASN A 277 -4.26 14.17 -9.23
C ASN A 277 -3.37 15.06 -10.12
N PRO A 278 -2.16 14.63 -10.53
CA PRO A 278 -1.29 15.44 -11.38
C PRO A 278 -1.82 15.58 -12.81
N VAL A 279 -2.78 14.75 -13.20
CA VAL A 279 -3.37 14.73 -14.54
C VAL A 279 -4.56 15.68 -14.63
N ARG A 280 -4.74 16.31 -15.79
CA ARG A 280 -5.89 17.19 -16.08
C ARG A 280 -7.22 16.45 -15.90
N PRO A 281 -8.26 17.13 -15.38
CA PRO A 281 -9.50 16.51 -14.92
C PRO A 281 -10.41 16.02 -16.06
N SER A 282 -10.18 16.45 -17.31
CA SER A 282 -10.98 16.03 -18.45
C SER A 282 -10.15 15.79 -19.70
N LYS A 283 -10.65 14.88 -20.55
CA LYS A 283 -10.05 14.62 -21.87
C LYS A 283 -9.99 15.88 -22.75
N THR A 284 -11.02 16.73 -22.71
CA THR A 284 -11.05 17.96 -23.51
C THR A 284 -9.94 18.92 -23.07
N GLU A 285 -9.65 19.02 -21.77
CA GLU A 285 -8.51 19.80 -21.29
C GLU A 285 -7.15 19.21 -21.68
N VAL A 286 -7.01 17.89 -21.70
CA VAL A 286 -5.80 17.22 -22.24
C VAL A 286 -5.62 17.57 -23.72
N ASP A 287 -6.68 17.50 -24.51
CA ASP A 287 -6.65 17.84 -25.93
C ASP A 287 -6.35 19.33 -26.15
N ALA A 288 -6.92 20.22 -25.34
CA ALA A 288 -6.65 21.65 -25.37
C ALA A 288 -5.17 21.96 -25.05
N ASN A 289 -4.61 21.33 -24.01
CA ASN A 289 -3.20 21.50 -23.66
C ASN A 289 -2.28 20.94 -24.75
N TYR A 290 -2.66 19.82 -25.36
CA TYR A 290 -1.92 19.27 -26.51
C TYR A 290 -1.88 20.26 -27.67
N LEU A 291 -3.01 20.91 -28.00
CA LEU A 291 -3.07 21.94 -29.05
C LEU A 291 -2.22 23.18 -28.70
N HIS A 292 -2.27 23.62 -27.44
CA HIS A 292 -1.47 24.75 -26.96
C HIS A 292 0.04 24.49 -27.09
N LEU A 293 0.51 23.32 -26.62
CA LEU A 293 1.93 22.92 -26.71
C LEU A 293 2.37 22.71 -28.16
N LEU A 294 1.48 22.16 -29.00
CA LEU A 294 1.70 21.98 -30.43
C LEU A 294 1.90 23.33 -31.15
N GLU A 295 1.03 24.32 -30.91
CA GLU A 295 1.16 25.67 -31.50
C GLU A 295 2.44 26.36 -31.11
N ARG A 296 2.80 26.26 -29.82
CA ARG A 296 4.04 26.82 -29.30
C ARG A 296 5.27 26.13 -29.91
N GLY A 297 5.24 24.81 -30.03
CA GLY A 297 6.34 24.02 -30.60
C GLY A 297 6.54 24.25 -32.11
N LEU A 298 5.46 24.54 -32.84
CA LEU A 298 5.52 24.78 -34.30
C LEU A 298 5.84 26.21 -34.72
N GLN A 299 6.03 27.14 -33.77
CA GLN A 299 6.56 28.48 -34.11
C GLN A 299 7.95 28.32 -34.77
N PRO A 300 8.27 29.06 -35.85
CA PRO A 300 9.51 28.87 -36.61
C PRO A 300 10.78 28.83 -35.76
N GLU A 301 10.94 29.79 -34.85
CA GLU A 301 12.09 29.93 -33.96
C GLU A 301 12.20 28.82 -32.91
N ASN A 302 11.11 28.11 -32.62
CA ASN A 302 11.08 27.00 -31.69
C ASN A 302 11.30 25.66 -32.42
N ALA A 303 10.63 25.49 -33.56
CA ALA A 303 10.68 24.26 -34.36
C ALA A 303 12.09 23.97 -34.90
N GLU A 304 12.86 25.01 -35.26
CA GLU A 304 14.23 24.87 -35.79
C GLU A 304 15.21 24.26 -34.76
N VAL A 305 15.01 24.55 -33.47
CA VAL A 305 15.91 24.10 -32.39
C VAL A 305 15.36 22.88 -31.62
N LEU A 306 14.03 22.77 -31.54
CA LEU A 306 13.30 21.70 -30.88
C LEU A 306 12.33 21.07 -31.88
N HIS A 307 12.80 20.05 -32.60
CA HIS A 307 11.98 19.31 -33.54
C HIS A 307 10.78 18.65 -32.84
N LEU A 308 9.68 18.49 -33.56
CA LEU A 308 8.42 18.02 -32.97
C LEU A 308 7.97 16.66 -33.51
N GLY A 309 7.85 15.68 -32.62
CA GLY A 309 7.15 14.43 -32.88
C GLY A 309 5.68 14.56 -32.47
N VAL A 310 4.76 14.66 -33.43
CA VAL A 310 3.32 14.73 -33.19
C VAL A 310 2.79 13.30 -33.02
N ALA A 311 2.74 12.81 -31.78
CA ALA A 311 2.35 11.45 -31.46
C ALA A 311 0.85 11.35 -31.11
N SER A 312 0.02 11.04 -32.11
CA SER A 312 -1.43 10.97 -31.94
C SER A 312 -2.09 10.09 -33.01
N HIS A 313 -3.21 9.47 -32.65
CA HIS A 313 -4.14 8.85 -33.61
C HIS A 313 -5.41 9.68 -33.82
N ASN A 314 -5.58 10.82 -33.13
CA ASN A 314 -6.73 11.69 -33.33
C ASN A 314 -6.58 12.45 -34.65
N LEU A 315 -7.47 12.16 -35.61
CA LEU A 315 -7.46 12.77 -36.94
C LEU A 315 -7.51 14.30 -36.90
N PHE A 316 -8.28 14.90 -35.99
CA PHE A 316 -8.38 16.35 -35.86
C PHE A 316 -7.06 16.96 -35.38
N SER A 317 -6.42 16.36 -34.38
CA SER A 317 -5.10 16.82 -33.91
C SER A 317 -4.02 16.70 -35.00
N ILE A 318 -4.05 15.61 -35.78
CA ILE A 318 -3.13 15.37 -36.91
C ILE A 318 -3.36 16.40 -38.02
N ALA A 319 -4.62 16.61 -38.42
CA ALA A 319 -4.98 17.56 -39.45
C ALA A 319 -4.62 19.00 -39.04
N TYR A 320 -4.86 19.36 -37.78
CA TYR A 320 -4.48 20.64 -37.23
C TYR A 320 -2.97 20.87 -37.29
N ALA A 321 -2.16 19.91 -36.83
CA ALA A 321 -0.70 19.98 -36.91
C ALA A 321 -0.20 20.12 -38.36
N TYR A 322 -0.75 19.35 -39.30
CA TYR A 322 -0.41 19.42 -40.72
C TYR A 322 -0.71 20.80 -41.33
N LEU A 323 -1.90 21.35 -41.08
CA LEU A 323 -2.28 22.67 -41.61
C LEU A 323 -1.44 23.78 -40.99
N LEU A 324 -1.20 23.70 -39.67
CA LEU A 324 -0.43 24.68 -38.93
C LEU A 324 1.05 24.69 -39.36
N SER A 325 1.68 23.53 -39.50
CA SER A 325 3.09 23.44 -39.93
C SER A 325 3.31 24.00 -41.34
N ARG A 326 2.33 23.86 -42.24
CA ARG A 326 2.41 24.46 -43.57
C ARG A 326 2.19 25.97 -43.53
N LYS A 327 1.26 26.44 -42.71
CA LYS A 327 1.03 27.87 -42.49
C LYS A 327 2.28 28.56 -41.94
N LEU A 328 3.00 27.91 -41.02
CA LEU A 328 4.20 28.45 -40.38
C LEU A 328 5.50 28.14 -41.11
N GLY A 329 5.49 27.30 -42.16
CA GLY A 329 6.69 26.90 -42.88
C GLY A 329 7.62 25.96 -42.08
N THR A 330 7.09 25.24 -41.09
CA THR A 330 7.85 24.40 -40.14
C THR A 330 7.71 22.90 -40.36
N SER A 331 7.22 22.50 -41.54
CA SER A 331 6.92 21.08 -41.84
C SER A 331 8.16 20.18 -41.84
N ASP A 332 9.36 20.71 -42.13
CA ASP A 332 10.61 19.94 -42.17
C ASP A 332 11.13 19.55 -40.77
N TYR A 333 10.68 20.29 -39.74
CA TYR A 333 11.05 20.07 -38.33
C TYR A 333 10.07 19.17 -37.57
N MET A 334 9.08 18.61 -38.28
CA MET A 334 7.98 17.83 -37.69
C MET A 334 7.93 16.41 -38.26
N THR A 335 7.59 15.45 -37.41
CA THR A 335 7.24 14.07 -37.82
C THR A 335 5.92 13.65 -37.20
N PHE A 336 5.08 12.93 -37.95
CA PHE A 336 3.91 12.26 -37.38
C PHE A 336 4.32 10.92 -36.79
N GLU A 337 3.96 10.69 -35.53
CA GLU A 337 4.29 9.45 -34.82
C GLU A 337 3.01 8.69 -34.43
N MET A 338 2.95 7.40 -34.73
CA MET A 338 1.75 6.57 -34.54
C MET A 338 2.12 5.16 -34.09
N LEU A 339 1.20 4.40 -33.49
CA LEU A 339 1.44 2.98 -33.16
C LEU A 339 1.40 2.10 -34.41
N GLU A 340 2.36 1.19 -34.53
CA GLU A 340 2.37 0.14 -35.55
C GLU A 340 1.13 -0.78 -35.38
N GLY A 341 0.52 -1.17 -36.50
CA GLY A 341 -0.58 -2.15 -36.51
C GLY A 341 -1.96 -1.64 -36.04
N MET A 342 -2.06 -0.46 -35.43
CA MET A 342 -3.31 0.05 -34.85
C MET A 342 -4.23 0.73 -35.88
N ALA A 343 -3.82 1.90 -36.41
CA ALA A 343 -4.64 2.73 -37.30
C ALA A 343 -3.98 2.90 -38.68
N ASN A 344 -3.80 1.79 -39.40
CA ASN A 344 -3.00 1.76 -40.63
C ASN A 344 -3.48 2.72 -41.74
N HIS A 345 -4.76 3.09 -41.74
CA HIS A 345 -5.31 4.03 -42.71
C HIS A 345 -4.82 5.48 -42.48
N LEU A 346 -4.60 5.89 -41.23
CA LEU A 346 -4.19 7.25 -40.90
C LEU A 346 -2.77 7.54 -41.36
N TRP A 347 -1.81 6.67 -41.01
CA TRP A 347 -0.43 6.90 -41.39
C TRP A 347 -0.23 6.81 -42.91
N ARG A 348 -0.94 5.91 -43.60
CA ARG A 348 -0.92 5.84 -45.06
C ARG A 348 -1.40 7.13 -45.70
N ALA A 349 -2.46 7.73 -45.17
CA ALA A 349 -2.95 9.03 -45.65
C ALA A 349 -1.90 10.12 -45.46
N GLN A 350 -1.19 10.14 -44.32
CA GLN A 350 -0.09 11.09 -44.09
C GLN A 350 1.09 10.87 -45.05
N SER A 351 1.47 9.61 -45.31
CA SER A 351 2.50 9.28 -46.29
C SER A 351 2.10 9.72 -47.71
N MET A 352 0.84 9.56 -48.11
CA MET A 352 0.33 10.04 -49.41
C MET A 352 0.38 11.57 -49.54
N LEU A 353 0.32 12.30 -48.42
CA LEU A 353 0.50 13.76 -48.39
C LEU A 353 1.98 14.18 -48.41
N GLY A 354 2.93 13.23 -48.47
CA GLY A 354 4.36 13.48 -48.46
C GLY A 354 4.95 13.76 -47.07
N ASN A 355 4.19 13.51 -46.00
CA ASN A 355 4.64 13.78 -44.64
C ASN A 355 5.53 12.65 -44.11
N ARG A 356 6.50 13.01 -43.25
CA ARG A 356 7.36 12.05 -42.55
C ARG A 356 6.58 11.33 -41.45
N VAL A 357 6.56 10.00 -41.50
CA VAL A 357 5.85 9.14 -40.55
C VAL A 357 6.87 8.24 -39.83
N ILE A 358 6.71 8.13 -38.50
CA ILE A 358 7.42 7.15 -37.68
C ILE A 358 6.41 6.28 -36.96
N LEU A 359 6.54 4.96 -37.05
CA LEU A 359 5.69 4.03 -36.33
C LEU A 359 6.42 3.51 -35.09
N TYR A 360 5.73 3.54 -33.95
CA TYR A 360 6.16 2.95 -32.70
C TYR A 360 5.94 1.45 -32.77
N THR A 361 7.04 0.71 -32.82
CA THR A 361 7.06 -0.72 -33.17
C THR A 361 7.51 -1.51 -31.94
N PRO A 362 6.56 -2.01 -31.12
CA PRO A 362 6.91 -2.84 -29.98
C PRO A 362 7.36 -4.20 -30.47
N VAL A 363 8.53 -4.64 -30.00
CA VAL A 363 9.12 -5.93 -30.33
C VAL A 363 9.30 -6.76 -29.07
N VAL A 364 9.14 -8.07 -29.18
CA VAL A 364 9.39 -9.00 -28.07
C VAL A 364 9.88 -10.33 -28.60
N LYS A 365 10.82 -10.95 -27.87
CA LYS A 365 11.18 -12.36 -28.07
C LYS A 365 9.99 -13.26 -27.74
N ASP A 366 9.87 -14.38 -28.46
CA ASP A 366 8.78 -15.34 -28.23
C ASP A 366 8.71 -15.86 -26.79
N GLU A 367 9.86 -16.01 -26.12
CA GLU A 367 9.95 -16.44 -24.72
C GLU A 367 9.30 -15.45 -23.74
N HIS A 368 9.29 -14.16 -24.08
CA HIS A 368 8.73 -13.07 -23.26
C HIS A 368 7.38 -12.56 -23.79
N PHE A 369 6.79 -13.20 -24.80
CA PHE A 369 5.54 -12.74 -25.41
C PHE A 369 4.40 -12.56 -24.40
N LEU A 370 4.30 -13.45 -23.40
CA LEU A 370 3.28 -13.34 -22.35
C LEU A 370 3.46 -12.06 -21.52
N ASN A 371 4.69 -11.60 -21.29
CA ASN A 371 4.97 -10.37 -20.56
C ASN A 371 4.52 -9.12 -21.36
N ALA A 372 4.47 -9.21 -22.69
CA ALA A 372 3.99 -8.13 -23.54
C ALA A 372 2.45 -8.04 -23.60
N VAL A 373 1.72 -8.98 -22.99
CA VAL A 373 0.25 -8.95 -22.95
C VAL A 373 -0.26 -7.86 -22.01
N SER A 374 0.42 -7.56 -20.89
CA SER A 374 0.09 -6.43 -20.03
C SER A 374 0.19 -5.08 -20.78
N TYR A 375 1.19 -4.94 -21.65
CA TYR A 375 1.32 -3.82 -22.56
C TYR A 375 0.12 -3.73 -23.51
N LEU A 376 -0.32 -4.86 -24.10
CA LEU A 376 -1.52 -4.87 -24.94
C LEU A 376 -2.76 -4.46 -24.18
N VAL A 377 -2.98 -4.97 -22.97
CA VAL A 377 -4.16 -4.64 -22.14
C VAL A 377 -4.22 -3.14 -21.88
N ARG A 378 -3.11 -2.53 -21.44
CA ARG A 378 -3.01 -1.06 -21.24
C ARG A 378 -3.32 -0.29 -22.52
N ARG A 379 -2.68 -0.67 -23.64
CA ARG A 379 -2.92 -0.04 -24.94
C ARG A 379 -4.35 -0.23 -25.44
N MET A 380 -4.99 -1.36 -25.13
CA MET A 380 -6.38 -1.60 -25.50
C MET A 380 -7.29 -0.69 -24.69
N ASP A 381 -7.05 -0.57 -23.38
CA ASP A 381 -7.89 0.24 -22.52
C ASP A 381 -7.80 1.73 -22.85
N GLU A 382 -6.57 2.24 -22.98
CA GLU A 382 -6.28 3.61 -23.42
C GLU A 382 -7.07 3.98 -24.69
N ASN A 383 -7.15 3.08 -25.66
CA ASN A 383 -7.70 3.34 -27.00
C ASN A 383 -9.17 2.94 -27.17
N THR A 384 -9.82 2.42 -26.13
CA THR A 384 -11.23 1.98 -26.18
C THR A 384 -12.15 2.73 -25.22
N ALA A 385 -11.66 3.78 -24.55
CA ALA A 385 -12.50 4.66 -23.75
C ALA A 385 -13.58 5.34 -24.63
N PRO A 386 -14.80 5.58 -24.12
CA PRO A 386 -15.92 6.09 -24.93
C PRO A 386 -15.64 7.43 -25.61
N ASP A 387 -14.82 8.26 -24.98
CA ASP A 387 -14.42 9.59 -25.43
C ASP A 387 -13.12 9.56 -26.25
N ASN A 388 -12.43 8.42 -26.38
CA ASN A 388 -11.24 8.29 -27.21
C ASN A 388 -11.59 8.22 -28.71
N PHE A 389 -10.82 8.93 -29.54
CA PHE A 389 -10.96 8.92 -30.99
C PHE A 389 -10.86 7.52 -31.61
N LEU A 390 -9.94 6.65 -31.13
CA LEU A 390 -9.71 5.34 -31.76
C LEU A 390 -10.92 4.41 -31.68
N THR A 391 -11.71 4.51 -30.61
CA THR A 391 -13.00 3.83 -30.42
C THR A 391 -13.95 4.05 -31.61
N HIS A 392 -13.91 5.25 -32.19
CA HIS A 392 -14.81 5.72 -33.24
C HIS A 392 -14.19 5.72 -34.65
N SER A 393 -12.88 5.47 -34.74
CA SER A 393 -12.12 5.62 -36.00
C SER A 393 -12.56 4.65 -37.11
N PHE A 394 -13.00 3.44 -36.75
CA PHE A 394 -13.45 2.44 -37.71
C PHE A 394 -14.78 2.84 -38.35
N ASN A 395 -14.78 3.08 -39.66
CA ASN A 395 -15.93 3.56 -40.44
C ASN A 395 -16.42 4.98 -40.08
N LEU A 396 -15.55 5.83 -39.52
CA LEU A 396 -15.87 7.24 -39.29
C LEU A 396 -16.22 7.92 -40.63
N LYS A 397 -17.41 8.55 -40.68
CA LYS A 397 -17.90 9.27 -41.88
C LYS A 397 -18.26 10.71 -41.52
N PRO A 398 -17.93 11.70 -42.38
CA PRO A 398 -18.39 13.07 -42.19
C PRO A 398 -19.91 13.17 -42.05
N ASN A 399 -20.38 14.17 -41.31
CA ASN A 399 -21.80 14.48 -41.09
C ASN A 399 -22.60 13.37 -40.39
N THR A 400 -21.93 12.50 -39.64
CA THR A 400 -22.58 11.54 -38.73
C THR A 400 -22.53 12.05 -37.29
N ASP A 401 -23.40 11.54 -36.42
CA ASP A 401 -23.41 11.94 -35.00
C ASP A 401 -22.05 11.73 -34.33
N THR A 402 -21.38 10.62 -34.63
CA THR A 402 -20.02 10.33 -34.15
C THR A 402 -18.99 11.34 -34.65
N TRP A 403 -19.07 11.74 -35.93
CA TRP A 403 -18.20 12.79 -36.47
C TRP A 403 -18.46 14.13 -35.79
N ASN A 404 -19.73 14.53 -35.65
CA ASN A 404 -20.12 15.78 -35.02
C ASN A 404 -19.69 15.82 -33.55
N PHE A 405 -19.80 14.71 -32.83
CA PHE A 405 -19.30 14.58 -31.46
C PHE A 405 -17.79 14.81 -31.38
N LEU A 406 -16.99 14.13 -32.21
CA LEU A 406 -15.53 14.28 -32.20
C LEU A 406 -15.09 15.68 -32.69
N ALA A 407 -15.80 16.24 -33.65
CA ALA A 407 -15.55 17.60 -34.14
C ALA A 407 -15.84 18.63 -33.05
N GLN A 408 -16.98 18.52 -32.36
CA GLN A 408 -17.32 19.38 -31.24
C GLN A 408 -16.28 19.28 -30.12
N GLN A 409 -15.84 18.07 -29.77
CA GLN A 409 -14.78 17.87 -28.77
C GLN A 409 -13.48 18.60 -29.17
N PHE A 410 -13.12 18.59 -30.46
CA PHE A 410 -11.97 19.35 -30.96
C PHE A 410 -12.20 20.86 -30.90
N GLU A 411 -13.38 21.35 -31.31
CA GLU A 411 -13.73 22.78 -31.27
C GLU A 411 -13.72 23.33 -29.84
N ASP A 412 -14.27 22.55 -28.89
CA ASP A 412 -14.26 22.88 -27.47
C ASP A 412 -12.82 22.95 -26.94
N ALA A 413 -11.99 21.96 -27.26
CA ALA A 413 -10.57 21.95 -26.89
C ALA A 413 -9.82 23.14 -27.50
N TYR A 414 -10.08 23.47 -28.76
CA TYR A 414 -9.48 24.60 -29.46
C TYR A 414 -9.86 25.94 -28.81
N ALA A 415 -11.12 26.10 -28.39
CA ALA A 415 -11.60 27.30 -27.71
C ALA A 415 -10.97 27.48 -26.31
N MET A 416 -10.62 26.38 -25.62
CA MET A 416 -10.03 26.42 -24.28
C MET A 416 -8.50 26.58 -24.26
N LYS A 417 -7.80 26.22 -25.34
CA LYS A 417 -6.34 26.02 -25.35
C LYS A 417 -5.53 27.22 -24.82
N ASP A 418 -6.01 28.45 -25.00
CA ASP A 418 -5.30 29.69 -24.61
C ASP A 418 -5.67 30.18 -23.19
N HIS A 419 -6.55 29.47 -22.49
CA HIS A 419 -7.08 29.86 -21.18
C HIS A 419 -6.84 28.80 -20.09
N LEU A 420 -6.05 27.77 -20.39
CA LEU A 420 -5.69 26.74 -19.42
C LEU A 420 -4.71 27.26 -18.37
N THR A 421 -4.86 26.79 -17.13
CA THR A 421 -3.77 26.86 -16.17
C THR A 421 -2.71 25.81 -16.51
N HIS A 422 -1.44 26.21 -16.35
CA HIS A 422 -0.27 25.35 -16.52
C HIS A 422 0.40 25.01 -15.19
N THR A 423 -0.17 25.47 -14.07
CA THR A 423 0.37 25.19 -12.73
C THR A 423 0.02 23.77 -12.32
N SER A 424 1.02 23.00 -11.90
CA SER A 424 0.82 21.67 -11.34
C SER A 424 -0.05 21.73 -10.08
N PRO A 425 -0.97 20.77 -9.86
CA PRO A 425 -1.68 20.65 -8.60
C PRO A 425 -0.80 20.03 -7.49
N ARG A 426 0.35 19.41 -7.83
CA ARG A 426 1.30 18.86 -6.86
C ARG A 426 2.22 19.96 -6.30
N VAL A 427 1.75 20.64 -5.26
CA VAL A 427 2.41 21.84 -4.68
C VAL A 427 2.89 21.68 -3.24
N GLN A 428 2.89 20.46 -2.69
CA GLN A 428 3.27 20.23 -1.30
C GLN A 428 4.71 20.69 -1.04
N ASP A 429 4.90 21.47 0.02
CA ASP A 429 6.22 21.96 0.44
C ASP A 429 6.35 21.88 1.95
N ARG A 430 7.03 20.85 2.43
CA ARG A 430 7.27 20.60 3.86
C ARG A 430 8.28 21.58 4.49
N ASN A 431 8.88 22.49 3.71
CA ASN A 431 9.69 23.59 4.26
C ASN A 431 8.83 24.78 4.71
N LYS A 432 7.56 24.85 4.31
CA LYS A 432 6.62 25.88 4.75
C LYS A 432 5.92 25.45 6.04
N PRO A 433 5.48 26.40 6.87
CA PRO A 433 4.62 26.09 8.02
C PRO A 433 3.41 25.26 7.60
N TYR A 434 3.03 24.29 8.43
CA TYR A 434 1.87 23.45 8.19
C TYR A 434 0.60 24.30 8.19
N THR A 435 -0.33 23.99 7.28
CA THR A 435 -1.66 24.60 7.26
C THR A 435 -2.59 23.81 8.19
N PRO A 436 -3.03 24.36 9.34
CA PRO A 436 -3.79 23.59 10.31
C PRO A 436 -5.13 23.08 9.76
N ALA A 437 -5.44 21.82 10.03
CA ALA A 437 -6.75 21.25 9.74
C ALA A 437 -7.76 21.65 10.82
N MET A 438 -8.96 22.05 10.40
CA MET A 438 -10.04 22.38 11.32
C MET A 438 -10.71 21.11 11.87
N PRO A 439 -11.24 21.13 13.11
CA PRO A 439 -12.05 20.02 13.65
C PRO A 439 -13.17 19.63 12.69
N SER A 440 -13.27 18.34 12.39
CA SER A 440 -14.20 17.77 11.42
C SER A 440 -14.89 16.53 11.99
N ASP A 441 -16.14 16.35 11.59
CA ASP A 441 -16.95 15.17 11.92
C ASP A 441 -16.73 14.03 10.92
N ARG A 442 -15.93 14.27 9.86
CA ARG A 442 -15.53 13.26 8.87
C ARG A 442 -14.02 13.05 8.92
N MET A 443 -13.62 11.79 8.85
CA MET A 443 -12.21 11.41 8.79
C MET A 443 -11.68 11.61 7.38
N GLU A 444 -10.64 12.44 7.27
CA GLU A 444 -9.79 12.55 6.10
C GLU A 444 -8.37 12.20 6.55
N ASN A 445 -7.79 11.16 5.95
CA ASN A 445 -6.44 10.73 6.30
C ASN A 445 -5.42 11.80 5.91
N GLU A 446 -4.44 12.03 6.78
CA GLU A 446 -3.32 12.92 6.52
C GLU A 446 -2.49 12.38 5.34
N PRO A 447 -2.29 13.19 4.28
CA PRO A 447 -1.46 12.77 3.16
C PRO A 447 0.01 12.69 3.58
N ASP A 448 0.66 11.61 3.14
CA ASP A 448 2.10 11.43 3.27
C ASP A 448 2.87 12.53 2.53
N THR A 449 4.16 12.63 2.82
CA THR A 449 5.06 13.53 2.11
C THR A 449 5.26 13.04 0.67
N ASP A 450 5.00 13.93 -0.29
CA ASP A 450 5.26 13.72 -1.71
C ASP A 450 6.73 13.98 -2.00
N PHE A 451 7.56 12.94 -1.88
CA PHE A 451 9.01 13.06 -2.08
C PHE A 451 9.40 13.32 -3.55
N ASP A 452 8.49 13.13 -4.51
CA ASP A 452 8.75 13.40 -5.93
C ASP A 452 9.04 14.89 -6.17
N LEU A 453 8.57 15.75 -5.26
CA LEU A 453 8.82 17.17 -5.25
C LEU A 453 10.19 17.52 -4.64
N LYS A 454 11.00 18.26 -5.39
CA LYS A 454 12.38 18.62 -5.01
C LYS A 454 12.47 19.29 -3.64
N GLN A 455 11.56 20.21 -3.32
CA GLN A 455 11.54 20.90 -2.04
C GLN A 455 11.41 19.93 -0.84
N ASN A 456 10.69 18.82 -1.01
CA ASN A 456 10.54 17.81 0.05
C ASN A 456 11.80 16.94 0.18
N GLN A 457 12.57 16.76 -0.89
CA GLN A 457 13.90 16.13 -0.81
C GLN A 457 14.89 17.02 -0.04
N GLU A 458 14.90 18.33 -0.33
CA GLU A 458 15.71 19.33 0.39
C GLU A 458 15.31 19.42 1.87
N TRP A 459 14.02 19.24 2.19
CA TRP A 459 13.54 19.15 3.56
C TRP A 459 14.14 17.95 4.33
N VAL A 460 14.27 16.78 3.69
CA VAL A 460 14.93 15.60 4.30
C VAL A 460 16.40 15.89 4.61
N GLU A 461 17.11 16.59 3.73
CA GLU A 461 18.50 16.98 3.98
C GLU A 461 18.63 17.87 5.23
N LYS A 462 17.67 18.78 5.45
CA LYS A 462 17.61 19.62 6.67
C LYS A 462 17.34 18.79 7.94
N ILE A 463 16.48 17.77 7.85
CA ILE A 463 16.25 16.84 8.96
C ILE A 463 17.57 16.17 9.34
N PHE A 464 18.32 15.65 8.35
CA PHE A 464 19.58 14.96 8.61
C PHE A 464 20.64 15.89 9.17
N ALA A 465 20.75 17.12 8.65
CA ALA A 465 21.65 18.13 9.20
C ALA A 465 21.37 18.46 10.67
N LYS A 466 20.10 18.40 11.10
CA LYS A 466 19.69 18.66 12.49
C LYS A 466 19.94 17.45 13.41
N TRP A 467 19.59 16.25 12.95
CA TRP A 467 19.47 15.06 13.80
C TRP A 467 20.66 14.10 13.76
N LYS A 468 21.49 14.12 12.71
CA LYS A 468 22.71 13.31 12.65
C LYS A 468 23.80 13.94 13.53
N LYS A 469 23.95 13.42 14.75
CA LYS A 469 24.95 13.89 15.72
C LYS A 469 26.33 13.25 15.48
N SER A 470 27.34 13.90 16.03
CA SER A 470 28.73 13.47 16.16
C SER A 470 29.05 13.16 17.63
N LYS A 471 30.21 12.54 17.90
CA LYS A 471 30.64 12.27 19.29
C LYS A 471 31.02 13.54 20.07
N GLU A 472 31.29 14.64 19.36
CA GLU A 472 31.60 15.95 19.94
C GLU A 472 30.33 16.68 20.42
N ASP A 473 29.15 16.27 19.96
CA ASP A 473 27.88 16.84 20.41
C ASP A 473 27.58 16.44 21.86
N VAL A 474 27.15 17.40 22.66
CA VAL A 474 26.72 17.15 24.05
C VAL A 474 25.29 16.60 24.02
N PRO A 475 25.03 15.39 24.55
CA PRO A 475 23.70 14.80 24.54
C PRO A 475 22.74 15.60 25.42
N GLU A 476 21.55 15.91 24.89
CA GLU A 476 20.46 16.54 25.66
C GLU A 476 20.02 15.58 26.78
N ILE A 477 19.73 16.14 27.97
CA ILE A 477 19.14 15.38 29.09
C ILE A 477 17.63 15.63 29.13
N ILE A 478 16.86 14.62 28.73
CA ILE A 478 15.41 14.60 28.86
C ILE A 478 15.04 14.36 30.34
N PRO A 479 14.29 15.27 30.97
CA PRO A 479 13.91 15.13 32.37
C PRO A 479 12.82 14.05 32.55
N LEU A 480 12.67 13.58 33.79
CA LEU A 480 11.52 12.82 34.24
C LEU A 480 10.37 13.79 34.51
N GLN A 481 9.20 13.52 33.95
CA GLN A 481 7.98 14.26 34.24
C GLN A 481 7.24 13.63 35.42
N ILE A 482 6.83 14.45 36.39
CA ILE A 482 5.89 14.08 37.46
C ILE A 482 4.82 15.17 37.56
N GLY A 483 3.63 14.94 37.01
CA GLY A 483 2.65 16.00 36.81
C GLY A 483 3.25 17.15 36.00
N THR A 484 3.27 18.36 36.58
CA THR A 484 3.86 19.57 35.96
C THR A 484 5.36 19.72 36.20
N GLU A 485 5.95 18.93 37.10
CA GLU A 485 7.36 19.01 37.45
C GLU A 485 8.24 18.23 36.46
N ASN A 486 9.42 18.77 36.19
CA ASN A 486 10.49 18.13 35.41
C ASN A 486 11.72 17.95 36.31
N ILE A 487 12.16 16.71 36.50
CA ILE A 487 13.24 16.35 37.42
C ILE A 487 14.35 15.64 36.64
N ILE A 488 15.59 16.09 36.78
CA ILE A 488 16.76 15.35 36.28
C ILE A 488 17.18 14.36 37.36
N THR A 489 17.15 13.06 37.05
CA THR A 489 17.55 12.02 38.00
C THR A 489 18.99 11.56 37.76
N GLU A 490 19.62 10.94 38.76
CA GLU A 490 20.95 10.33 38.62
C GLU A 490 20.91 9.12 37.69
N LYS A 491 19.84 8.30 37.78
CA LYS A 491 19.65 7.12 36.93
C LYS A 491 19.09 7.53 35.58
N ARG A 492 19.95 7.54 34.56
CA ARG A 492 19.57 7.92 33.19
C ARG A 492 19.85 6.80 32.19
N TYR A 493 19.00 6.71 31.17
CA TYR A 493 19.18 5.80 30.04
C TYR A 493 19.78 6.56 28.85
N LYS A 494 20.85 6.01 28.25
CA LYS A 494 21.53 6.61 27.09
C LYS A 494 20.97 6.07 25.78
N TYR A 495 20.78 6.94 24.80
CA TYR A 495 20.29 6.59 23.46
C TYR A 495 21.42 6.72 22.45
N LEU A 496 21.93 5.59 21.99
CA LEU A 496 23.01 5.54 21.00
C LEU A 496 22.45 5.41 19.58
N ASP A 497 23.07 6.11 18.65
CA ASP A 497 22.81 5.94 17.22
C ASP A 497 23.42 4.62 16.73
N ARG A 498 22.55 3.70 16.31
CA ARG A 498 22.95 2.36 15.84
C ARG A 498 23.38 2.35 14.37
N CYS A 499 23.22 3.47 13.68
CA CYS A 499 23.54 3.62 12.26
C CYS A 499 24.97 4.13 12.04
N GLN A 500 25.72 4.37 13.12
CA GLN A 500 27.08 4.90 13.11
C GLN A 500 28.07 3.91 13.75
N GLU A 501 29.29 3.86 13.20
CA GLU A 501 30.37 3.01 13.71
C GLU A 501 30.89 3.52 15.07
N GLU A 502 30.94 4.84 15.26
CA GLU A 502 31.25 5.46 16.55
C GLU A 502 30.05 5.38 17.51
N ASP A 503 30.29 5.31 18.82
CA ASP A 503 29.22 5.30 19.84
C ASP A 503 28.73 6.73 20.09
N VAL A 504 27.93 7.25 19.15
CA VAL A 504 27.32 8.57 19.22
C VAL A 504 26.09 8.53 20.14
N CYS A 505 26.09 9.33 21.20
CA CYS A 505 24.96 9.45 22.12
C CYS A 505 24.06 10.61 21.69
N ILE A 506 22.83 10.31 21.27
CA ILE A 506 21.85 11.30 20.80
C ILE A 506 21.29 12.11 21.98
N CYS A 507 20.90 11.41 23.05
CA CYS A 507 20.37 12.02 24.27
C CYS A 507 20.45 11.03 25.45
N GLU A 508 20.18 11.54 26.66
CA GLU A 508 19.93 10.75 27.85
C GLU A 508 18.53 11.05 28.39
N MET A 509 17.84 10.07 28.99
CA MET A 509 16.53 10.29 29.62
C MET A 509 16.52 9.81 31.06
N SER A 510 16.03 10.66 31.96
CA SER A 510 15.89 10.37 33.39
C SER A 510 14.87 9.26 33.64
N GLN A 511 15.20 8.31 34.52
CA GLN A 511 14.33 7.19 34.89
C GLN A 511 13.63 7.43 36.22
N ALA A 512 12.36 7.05 36.30
CA ALA A 512 11.58 7.03 37.53
C ALA A 512 11.94 5.82 38.40
N ASN A 513 12.10 6.05 39.70
CA ASN A 513 12.13 4.99 40.72
C ASN A 513 10.71 4.65 41.23
N ALA A 514 10.59 3.72 42.19
CA ALA A 514 9.30 3.28 42.71
C ALA A 514 8.51 4.42 43.40
N GLU A 515 9.15 5.20 44.28
CA GLU A 515 8.52 6.34 44.99
C GLU A 515 7.97 7.39 44.01
N GLN A 516 8.73 7.71 42.97
CA GLN A 516 8.30 8.65 41.94
C GLN A 516 7.12 8.09 41.13
N VAL A 517 7.11 6.78 40.84
CA VAL A 517 5.99 6.11 40.20
C VAL A 517 4.72 6.16 41.05
N GLU A 518 4.81 5.97 42.37
CA GLU A 518 3.66 6.13 43.27
C GLU A 518 3.10 7.55 43.18
N ARG A 519 3.96 8.57 43.19
CA ARG A 519 3.56 9.97 43.04
C ARG A 519 2.87 10.24 41.70
N ILE A 520 3.40 9.69 40.60
CA ILE A 520 2.80 9.77 39.26
C ILE A 520 1.39 9.15 39.24
N LEU A 521 1.23 7.97 39.85
CA LEU A 521 -0.05 7.29 39.99
C LEU A 521 -1.05 8.12 40.81
N SER A 522 -0.64 8.66 41.96
CA SER A 522 -1.49 9.50 42.81
C SER A 522 -1.96 10.76 42.10
N ILE A 523 -1.10 11.42 41.30
CA ILE A 523 -1.48 12.58 40.49
C ILE A 523 -2.52 12.19 39.43
N ALA A 524 -2.29 11.07 38.73
CA ALA A 524 -3.21 10.59 37.72
C ALA A 524 -4.59 10.21 38.31
N GLU A 525 -4.61 9.64 39.53
CA GLU A 525 -5.84 9.32 40.26
C GLU A 525 -6.57 10.59 40.70
N ALA A 526 -5.87 11.54 41.32
CA ALA A 526 -6.46 12.77 41.83
C ALA A 526 -7.01 13.67 40.72
N ASP A 527 -6.40 13.65 39.52
CA ASP A 527 -6.77 14.50 38.37
C ASP A 527 -6.96 15.97 38.78
N PRO A 528 -5.92 16.62 39.33
CA PRO A 528 -6.02 17.98 39.85
C PRO A 528 -6.39 19.01 38.75
N ALA A 529 -6.07 18.70 37.49
CA ALA A 529 -6.43 19.51 36.32
C ALA A 529 -7.89 19.31 35.87
N GLY A 530 -8.60 18.31 36.40
CA GLY A 530 -10.01 18.06 36.12
C GLY A 530 -10.28 17.57 34.69
N TRP A 531 -9.34 16.86 34.05
CA TRP A 531 -9.49 16.36 32.68
C TRP A 531 -10.74 15.48 32.52
N ARG A 532 -11.10 14.69 33.53
CA ARG A 532 -12.31 13.84 33.51
C ARG A 532 -13.62 14.62 33.39
N LYS A 533 -13.61 15.92 33.70
CA LYS A 533 -14.77 16.82 33.62
C LYS A 533 -14.83 17.57 32.29
N THR A 534 -13.82 17.46 31.44
CA THR A 534 -13.82 18.11 30.11
C THR A 534 -14.87 17.46 29.21
N LYS A 535 -15.53 18.29 28.40
CA LYS A 535 -16.57 17.85 27.47
C LYS A 535 -15.93 17.22 26.22
N LEU A 536 -16.67 16.33 25.54
CA LEU A 536 -16.17 15.66 24.34
C LEU A 536 -15.81 16.67 23.24
N GLU A 537 -16.60 17.73 23.09
CA GLU A 537 -16.39 18.78 22.09
C GLU A 537 -15.08 19.54 22.34
N ASP A 538 -14.74 19.80 23.59
CA ASP A 538 -13.49 20.48 23.96
C ASP A 538 -12.30 19.55 23.73
N ARG A 539 -12.41 18.28 24.14
CA ARG A 539 -11.39 17.26 23.86
C ARG A 539 -11.18 17.08 22.36
N HIS A 540 -12.24 17.10 21.55
CA HIS A 540 -12.16 17.00 20.09
C HIS A 540 -11.34 18.15 19.49
N LYS A 541 -11.59 19.40 19.92
CA LYS A 541 -10.77 20.56 19.50
C LYS A 541 -9.30 20.42 19.91
N ILE A 542 -9.05 19.97 21.14
CA ILE A 542 -7.68 19.76 21.65
C ILE A 542 -6.97 18.66 20.86
N MET A 543 -7.63 17.53 20.54
CA MET A 543 -7.00 16.47 19.76
C MET A 543 -6.69 16.90 18.32
N TYR A 544 -7.54 17.73 17.70
CA TYR A 544 -7.22 18.33 16.39
C TYR A 544 -6.05 19.33 16.48
N ALA A 545 -5.99 20.14 17.53
CA ALA A 545 -4.83 21.01 17.78
C ALA A 545 -3.54 20.18 17.98
N ALA A 546 -3.61 19.07 18.72
CA ALA A 546 -2.49 18.15 18.88
C ALA A 546 -2.08 17.53 17.53
N ALA A 547 -3.05 17.10 16.71
CA ALA A 547 -2.80 16.60 15.35
C ALA A 547 -2.08 17.63 14.47
N ASN A 548 -2.48 18.90 14.54
CA ASN A 548 -1.82 19.99 13.81
C ASN A 548 -0.39 20.24 14.33
N ASN A 549 -0.18 20.18 15.65
CA ASN A 549 1.16 20.29 16.23
C ASN A 549 2.06 19.10 15.81
N LEU A 550 1.52 17.88 15.75
CA LEU A 550 2.24 16.71 15.25
C LEU A 550 2.65 16.88 13.78
N ALA A 551 1.77 17.44 12.95
CA ALA A 551 2.05 17.72 11.54
C ALA A 551 3.15 18.78 11.37
N GLU A 552 3.15 19.84 12.18
CA GLU A 552 4.23 20.85 12.23
C GLU A 552 5.56 20.21 12.66
N MET A 553 5.53 19.29 13.64
CA MET A 553 6.71 18.59 14.16
C MET A 553 7.16 17.40 13.29
N ARG A 554 6.53 17.13 12.14
CA ARG A 554 6.76 15.93 11.32
C ARG A 554 8.23 15.65 11.05
N GLY A 555 9.00 16.68 10.65
CA GLY A 555 10.42 16.52 10.34
C GLY A 555 11.26 16.14 11.56
N ASP A 556 10.92 16.66 12.74
CA ASP A 556 11.60 16.35 13.99
C ASP A 556 11.25 14.96 14.52
N LEU A 557 10.00 14.53 14.36
CA LEU A 557 9.58 13.17 14.68
C LEU A 557 10.33 12.16 13.81
N ILE A 558 10.41 12.40 12.50
CA ILE A 558 11.18 11.55 11.56
C ILE A 558 12.66 11.52 11.94
N GLY A 559 13.28 12.68 12.18
CA GLY A 559 14.70 12.77 12.54
C GLY A 559 15.03 12.05 13.85
N CYS A 560 14.15 12.19 14.86
CA CYS A 560 14.29 11.47 16.14
C CYS A 560 14.17 9.95 15.95
N MET A 561 13.21 9.48 15.14
CA MET A 561 13.07 8.05 14.82
C MET A 561 14.29 7.51 14.06
N CYS A 562 14.84 8.26 13.09
CA CYS A 562 16.09 7.90 12.42
C CYS A 562 17.22 7.70 13.43
N ALA A 563 17.44 8.70 14.30
CA ALA A 563 18.55 8.71 15.25
C ALA A 563 18.42 7.66 16.37
N VAL A 564 17.20 7.43 16.88
CA VAL A 564 16.97 6.66 18.11
C VAL A 564 16.59 5.20 17.82
N THR A 565 15.78 4.96 16.79
CA THR A 565 15.28 3.61 16.47
C THR A 565 15.80 3.06 15.15
N GLY A 566 16.46 3.88 14.33
CA GLY A 566 16.99 3.46 13.04
C GLY A 566 15.90 3.22 11.99
N LYS A 567 14.75 3.88 12.13
CA LYS A 567 13.69 3.86 11.12
C LYS A 567 14.07 4.74 9.94
N THR A 568 13.79 4.30 8.71
CA THR A 568 14.06 5.09 7.49
C THR A 568 13.08 6.25 7.38
N VAL A 569 13.42 7.28 6.60
CA VAL A 569 12.58 8.46 6.39
C VAL A 569 11.18 8.10 5.91
N VAL A 570 11.08 7.20 4.92
CA VAL A 570 9.79 6.78 4.34
C VAL A 570 8.93 6.06 5.36
N GLU A 571 9.51 5.13 6.13
CA GLU A 571 8.77 4.41 7.18
C GLU A 571 8.37 5.34 8.34
N GLY A 572 9.19 6.35 8.65
CA GLY A 572 8.89 7.35 9.66
C GLY A 572 7.79 8.33 9.23
N ASP A 573 7.78 8.73 7.97
CA ASP A 573 6.78 9.67 7.44
C ASP A 573 5.36 9.10 7.48
N VAL A 574 5.19 7.85 7.03
CA VAL A 574 3.92 7.13 7.10
C VAL A 574 3.44 6.98 8.54
N GLU A 575 4.37 6.73 9.48
CA GLU A 575 4.03 6.61 10.89
C GLU A 575 3.58 7.95 11.51
N VAL A 576 4.18 9.07 11.11
CA VAL A 576 3.69 10.39 11.56
C VAL A 576 2.26 10.63 11.06
N SER A 577 1.97 10.29 9.80
CA SER A 577 0.61 10.37 9.25
C SER A 577 -0.38 9.50 10.06
N GLU A 578 0.00 8.27 10.39
CA GLU A 578 -0.83 7.37 11.23
C GLU A 578 -1.10 7.95 12.63
N GLY A 579 -0.10 8.57 13.26
CA GLY A 579 -0.27 9.25 14.56
C GLY A 579 -1.22 10.46 14.48
N ILE A 580 -1.11 11.27 13.43
CA ILE A 580 -2.02 12.40 13.15
C ILE A 580 -3.44 11.89 12.95
N ASP A 581 -3.60 10.80 12.19
CA ASP A 581 -4.89 10.19 11.92
C ASP A 581 -5.57 9.69 13.20
N TYR A 582 -4.84 9.02 14.10
CA TYR A 582 -5.40 8.62 15.39
C TYR A 582 -5.92 9.80 16.20
N ALA A 583 -5.16 10.91 16.24
CA ALA A 583 -5.54 12.12 16.96
C ALA A 583 -6.84 12.73 16.42
N ARG A 584 -7.04 12.72 15.10
CA ARG A 584 -8.27 13.20 14.45
C ARG A 584 -9.43 12.23 14.65
N PHE A 585 -9.19 10.94 14.50
CA PHE A 585 -10.24 9.92 14.34
C PHE A 585 -11.00 9.58 15.63
N TYR A 586 -10.31 9.45 16.75
CA TYR A 586 -10.91 8.83 17.95
C TYR A 586 -11.93 9.70 18.68
N THR A 587 -11.77 11.03 18.66
CA THR A 587 -12.80 11.92 19.23
C THR A 587 -14.02 12.03 18.31
N THR A 588 -13.82 11.88 17.00
CA THR A 588 -14.91 11.82 16.01
C THR A 588 -15.76 10.58 16.19
N THR A 589 -15.14 9.39 16.29
CA THR A 589 -15.88 8.12 16.51
C THR A 589 -16.56 8.04 17.87
N MET A 590 -16.00 8.68 18.91
CA MET A 590 -16.64 8.74 20.22
C MET A 590 -18.01 9.44 20.22
N ARG A 591 -18.29 10.30 19.24
CA ARG A 591 -19.59 10.96 19.12
C ARG A 591 -20.73 9.97 18.88
N THR A 592 -20.48 8.93 18.09
CA THR A 592 -21.43 7.84 17.82
C THR A 592 -21.96 7.21 19.12
N PHE A 593 -21.14 7.18 20.18
CA PHE A 593 -21.55 6.67 21.49
C PHE A 593 -22.12 7.76 22.41
N SER A 594 -21.60 9.00 22.36
CA SER A 594 -22.10 10.08 23.22
C SER A 594 -23.47 10.60 22.82
N GLU A 595 -23.86 10.44 21.56
CA GLU A 595 -25.16 10.88 21.02
C GLU A 595 -26.29 9.87 21.30
N LEU A 596 -25.98 8.70 21.86
CA LEU A 596 -26.98 7.72 22.26
C LEU A 596 -27.81 8.24 23.44
N GLY A 597 -29.10 8.47 23.19
CA GLY A 597 -29.98 9.22 24.11
C GLY A 597 -30.25 8.56 25.46
N ASP A 598 -30.25 7.23 25.53
CA ASP A 598 -30.67 6.45 26.72
C ASP A 598 -29.50 5.82 27.49
N VAL A 599 -28.25 6.11 27.12
CA VAL A 599 -27.04 5.64 27.81
C VAL A 599 -26.23 6.79 28.36
N SER A 600 -25.51 6.52 29.44
CA SER A 600 -24.55 7.42 30.06
C SER A 600 -23.13 6.99 29.71
N LEU A 601 -22.26 7.97 29.47
CA LEU A 601 -20.87 7.77 29.09
C LEU A 601 -19.96 8.46 30.11
N THR A 602 -19.14 7.71 30.82
CA THR A 602 -18.21 8.27 31.83
C THR A 602 -16.81 7.70 31.70
N ALA A 603 -15.80 8.47 32.13
CA ALA A 603 -14.40 8.00 32.12
C ALA A 603 -14.23 6.77 33.04
N LYS A 604 -13.33 5.84 32.66
CA LYS A 604 -12.97 4.70 33.50
C LYS A 604 -12.11 5.10 34.68
N GLY A 605 -11.15 6.02 34.48
CA GLY A 605 -10.19 6.44 35.50
C GLY A 605 -8.84 6.77 34.88
N THR A 606 -7.79 6.05 35.28
CA THR A 606 -6.45 6.14 34.69
C THR A 606 -6.20 4.97 33.75
N VAL A 607 -5.71 5.26 32.54
CA VAL A 607 -5.31 4.27 31.53
C VAL A 607 -3.79 4.22 31.44
N LEU A 608 -3.22 3.01 31.52
CA LEU A 608 -1.79 2.79 31.31
C LEU A 608 -1.56 2.36 29.86
N VAL A 609 -0.74 3.10 29.14
CA VAL A 609 -0.34 2.78 27.76
C VAL A 609 1.09 2.27 27.76
N ILE A 610 1.30 1.02 27.35
CA ILE A 610 2.62 0.40 27.19
C ILE A 610 2.84 0.17 25.70
N SER A 611 3.69 1.00 25.08
CA SER A 611 3.89 1.00 23.62
C SER A 611 5.20 0.34 23.19
N PRO A 612 5.31 -0.11 21.92
CA PRO A 612 6.47 -0.81 21.41
C PRO A 612 7.50 0.19 20.85
N TRP A 613 8.62 -0.34 20.35
CA TRP A 613 9.72 0.45 19.77
C TRP A 613 9.67 0.51 18.24
N ASN A 614 8.94 -0.40 17.58
CA ASN A 614 8.96 -0.53 16.13
C ASN A 614 8.02 0.47 15.43
N PHE A 615 6.98 0.91 16.13
CA PHE A 615 6.17 2.09 15.82
C PHE A 615 6.17 3.00 17.06
N PRO A 616 7.27 3.74 17.30
CA PRO A 616 7.46 4.52 18.52
C PRO A 616 6.70 5.85 18.56
N CYS A 617 6.01 6.22 17.48
CA CYS A 617 5.23 7.44 17.31
C CYS A 617 3.73 7.11 17.22
N ALA A 618 3.28 6.37 16.20
CA ALA A 618 1.85 6.17 15.92
C ALA A 618 1.13 5.37 17.00
N ILE A 619 1.66 4.20 17.36
CA ILE A 619 1.02 3.30 18.34
C ILE A 619 0.87 3.95 19.73
N PRO A 620 1.90 4.60 20.32
CA PRO A 620 1.70 5.31 21.57
C PRO A 620 0.73 6.48 21.44
N ILE A 621 0.75 7.25 20.34
CA ILE A 621 -0.23 8.31 20.11
C ILE A 621 -1.66 7.73 20.07
N GLY A 622 -1.86 6.62 19.36
CA GLY A 622 -3.15 5.94 19.31
C GLY A 622 -3.65 5.52 20.70
N GLY A 623 -2.79 4.93 21.53
CA GLY A 623 -3.14 4.58 22.91
C GLY A 623 -3.47 5.80 23.78
N ILE A 624 -2.70 6.88 23.66
CA ILE A 624 -2.92 8.14 24.39
C ILE A 624 -4.27 8.73 24.01
N VAL A 625 -4.51 8.93 22.72
CA VAL A 625 -5.72 9.56 22.23
C VAL A 625 -6.94 8.71 22.58
N ALA A 626 -6.85 7.37 22.46
CA ALA A 626 -7.95 6.49 22.83
C ALA A 626 -8.34 6.62 24.32
N GLY A 627 -7.35 6.78 25.21
CA GLY A 627 -7.58 7.04 26.64
C GLY A 627 -8.15 8.44 26.90
N LEU A 628 -7.51 9.47 26.34
CA LEU A 628 -7.86 10.87 26.54
C LEU A 628 -9.24 11.22 25.96
N ALA A 629 -9.63 10.66 24.81
CA ALA A 629 -10.91 10.91 24.15
C ALA A 629 -12.12 10.54 25.03
N GLY A 630 -11.98 9.49 25.86
CA GLY A 630 -12.97 9.10 26.86
C GLY A 630 -12.93 9.92 28.16
N GLY A 631 -11.95 10.82 28.31
CA GLY A 631 -11.75 11.64 29.51
C GLY A 631 -10.88 11.02 30.57
N ASN A 632 -10.18 9.92 30.26
CA ASN A 632 -9.28 9.28 31.21
C ASN A 632 -7.98 10.09 31.34
N THR A 633 -7.33 10.00 32.50
CA THR A 633 -5.92 10.37 32.59
C THR A 633 -5.08 9.21 32.03
N VAL A 634 -3.94 9.52 31.42
CA VAL A 634 -3.07 8.57 30.73
C VAL A 634 -1.67 8.63 31.31
N ILE A 635 -1.14 7.46 31.65
CA ILE A 635 0.30 7.27 31.89
C ILE A 635 0.85 6.49 30.70
N LEU A 636 1.78 7.09 29.96
CA LEU A 636 2.50 6.45 28.89
C LEU A 636 3.83 5.91 29.40
N LYS A 637 4.01 4.59 29.30
CA LYS A 637 5.31 3.92 29.44
C LYS A 637 5.72 3.42 28.05
N PRO A 638 6.52 4.18 27.28
CA PRO A 638 6.99 3.72 25.98
C PRO A 638 8.06 2.63 26.13
N ALA A 639 8.35 1.90 25.06
CA ALA A 639 9.54 1.06 25.01
C ALA A 639 10.77 1.91 25.35
N THR A 640 11.57 1.47 26.33
CA THR A 640 12.67 2.29 26.86
C THR A 640 13.66 2.68 25.79
N VAL A 641 13.86 1.85 24.76
CA VAL A 641 14.78 2.12 23.64
C VAL A 641 14.29 3.20 22.65
N ALA A 642 13.03 3.65 22.77
CA ALA A 642 12.39 4.59 21.83
C ALA A 642 11.72 5.79 22.51
N ALA A 643 11.86 5.93 23.83
CA ALA A 643 11.17 6.95 24.61
C ALA A 643 11.43 8.43 24.23
N PRO A 644 12.57 8.83 23.63
CA PRO A 644 12.77 10.20 23.18
C PRO A 644 11.75 10.64 22.12
N VAL A 645 11.30 9.72 21.26
CA VAL A 645 10.22 9.98 20.29
C VAL A 645 8.92 10.31 21.05
N ALA A 646 8.64 9.56 22.12
CA ALA A 646 7.48 9.79 22.96
C ALA A 646 7.51 11.10 23.73
N TRP A 647 8.67 11.46 24.27
CA TRP A 647 8.86 12.78 24.86
C TRP A 647 8.60 13.90 23.86
N LEU A 648 9.06 13.73 22.62
CA LEU A 648 8.93 14.74 21.57
C LEU A 648 7.46 14.95 21.18
N PHE A 649 6.72 13.89 20.83
CA PHE A 649 5.31 14.07 20.47
C PHE A 649 4.43 14.46 21.66
N ALA A 650 4.78 14.13 22.91
CA ALA A 650 3.96 14.49 24.06
C ALA A 650 3.88 16.00 24.26
N LYS A 651 4.92 16.75 23.86
CA LYS A 651 4.89 18.22 23.79
C LYS A 651 3.77 18.73 22.90
N ALA A 652 3.52 18.09 21.74
CA ALA A 652 2.42 18.45 20.85
C ALA A 652 1.05 18.40 21.54
N PHE A 653 0.84 17.43 22.44
CA PHE A 653 -0.39 17.31 23.23
C PHE A 653 -0.47 18.35 24.34
N TRP A 654 0.62 18.57 25.08
CA TRP A 654 0.65 19.57 26.15
C TRP A 654 0.43 20.99 25.60
N ASP A 655 1.10 21.32 24.50
CA ASP A 655 0.98 22.62 23.83
C ASP A 655 -0.41 22.82 23.21
N ALA A 656 -1.10 21.74 22.83
CA ALA A 656 -2.48 21.77 22.37
C ALA A 656 -3.52 21.96 23.50
N GLY A 657 -3.10 21.84 24.76
CA GLY A 657 -3.96 22.05 25.94
C GLY A 657 -4.31 20.80 26.74
N VAL A 658 -3.66 19.64 26.48
CA VAL A 658 -3.76 18.48 27.39
C VAL A 658 -2.95 18.78 28.65
N PRO A 659 -3.54 18.74 29.86
CA PRO A 659 -2.78 18.97 31.10
C PRO A 659 -1.67 17.93 31.29
N LYS A 660 -0.51 18.35 31.79
CA LYS A 660 0.61 17.44 32.06
C LYS A 660 0.29 16.40 33.14
N GLU A 661 -0.61 16.72 34.04
CA GLU A 661 -1.14 15.80 35.06
C GLU A 661 -2.06 14.73 34.44
N ALA A 662 -2.72 15.06 33.32
CA ALA A 662 -3.59 14.16 32.58
C ALA A 662 -2.82 13.28 31.58
N LEU A 663 -1.66 13.72 31.09
CA LEU A 663 -0.76 12.93 30.24
C LEU A 663 0.66 12.96 30.80
N GLN A 664 1.07 11.85 31.42
CA GLN A 664 2.41 11.67 32.00
C GLN A 664 3.22 10.64 31.21
N VAL A 665 4.43 11.00 30.78
CA VAL A 665 5.35 10.12 30.03
C VAL A 665 6.54 9.71 30.88
N ILE A 666 6.73 8.40 31.06
CA ILE A 666 7.74 7.88 31.98
C ILE A 666 8.53 6.71 31.40
N ILE A 667 9.83 6.67 31.72
CA ILE A 667 10.61 5.44 31.64
C ILE A 667 11.02 5.01 33.04
N THR A 668 11.07 3.71 33.26
CA THR A 668 11.35 3.14 34.57
C THR A 668 11.98 1.75 34.41
N ASP A 669 12.48 1.18 35.50
CA ASP A 669 13.02 -0.16 35.54
C ASP A 669 11.91 -1.22 35.78
N ARG A 670 12.32 -2.49 35.90
CA ARG A 670 11.36 -3.60 36.02
C ARG A 670 10.58 -3.58 37.34
N GLU A 671 11.20 -3.14 38.42
CA GLU A 671 10.57 -3.15 39.74
C GLU A 671 9.46 -2.11 39.81
N ALA A 672 9.77 -0.88 39.41
CA ALA A 672 8.79 0.20 39.35
C ALA A 672 7.77 0.02 38.20
N LEU A 673 8.11 -0.68 37.12
CA LEU A 673 7.11 -1.10 36.12
C LEU A 673 6.08 -2.09 36.71
N LYS A 674 6.52 -3.03 37.56
CA LYS A 674 5.60 -3.98 38.21
C LYS A 674 4.56 -3.22 39.02
N LEU A 675 5.01 -2.24 39.81
CA LEU A 675 4.14 -1.35 40.58
C LEU A 675 3.09 -0.65 39.71
N LEU A 676 3.47 -0.11 38.53
CA LEU A 676 2.51 0.48 37.58
C LEU A 676 1.46 -0.54 37.12
N THR A 677 1.90 -1.72 36.69
CA THR A 677 1.02 -2.73 36.08
C THR A 677 0.07 -3.40 37.07
N THR A 678 0.42 -3.44 38.36
CA THR A 678 -0.42 -4.06 39.42
C THR A 678 -1.18 -3.04 40.25
N SER A 679 -1.04 -1.74 39.98
CA SER A 679 -1.69 -0.69 40.76
C SER A 679 -3.21 -0.70 40.54
N PRO A 680 -4.03 -0.65 41.61
CA PRO A 680 -5.48 -0.58 41.51
C PRO A 680 -5.97 0.75 40.92
N ILE A 681 -5.10 1.77 40.83
CA ILE A 681 -5.39 3.07 40.22
C ILE A 681 -5.60 2.90 38.71
N VAL A 682 -4.83 2.02 38.09
CA VAL A 682 -4.92 1.73 36.65
C VAL A 682 -6.19 0.93 36.40
N LYS A 683 -7.12 1.50 35.62
CA LYS A 683 -8.43 0.90 35.31
C LYS A 683 -8.47 0.17 33.98
N HIS A 684 -7.45 0.35 33.16
CA HIS A 684 -7.27 -0.34 31.88
C HIS A 684 -5.80 -0.27 31.44
N ILE A 685 -5.29 -1.34 30.84
CA ILE A 685 -3.96 -1.37 30.23
C ILE A 685 -4.11 -1.54 28.71
N ILE A 686 -3.55 -0.61 27.95
CA ILE A 686 -3.33 -0.76 26.51
C ILE A 686 -1.90 -1.20 26.32
N LEU A 687 -1.69 -2.37 25.71
CA LEU A 687 -0.37 -2.91 25.41
C LEU A 687 -0.22 -3.13 23.91
N THR A 688 0.95 -2.76 23.38
CA THR A 688 1.42 -3.37 22.14
C THR A 688 2.84 -3.88 22.34
N GLY A 689 3.05 -5.17 22.12
CA GLY A 689 4.32 -5.83 22.40
C GLY A 689 4.27 -7.35 22.27
N GLY A 690 5.24 -8.04 22.87
CA GLY A 690 5.32 -9.50 22.78
C GLY A 690 4.20 -10.23 23.54
N THR A 691 3.80 -11.39 23.02
CA THR A 691 2.80 -12.29 23.64
C THR A 691 3.16 -12.65 25.08
N ASP A 692 4.44 -12.90 25.35
CA ASP A 692 4.91 -13.24 26.71
C ASP A 692 4.74 -12.08 27.70
N THR A 693 4.90 -10.84 27.24
CA THR A 693 4.66 -9.64 28.05
C THR A 693 3.18 -9.49 28.38
N ALA A 694 2.29 -9.70 27.39
CA ALA A 694 0.85 -9.66 27.60
C ALA A 694 0.40 -10.68 28.65
N ARG A 695 0.86 -11.95 28.52
CA ARG A 695 0.61 -13.01 29.49
C ARG A 695 1.15 -12.68 30.88
N SER A 696 2.35 -12.11 30.97
CA SER A 696 2.96 -11.72 32.25
C SER A 696 2.16 -10.64 32.97
N ILE A 697 1.67 -9.63 32.23
CA ILE A 697 0.83 -8.56 32.78
C ILE A 697 -0.50 -9.13 33.23
N ALA A 698 -1.17 -9.90 32.37
CA ALA A 698 -2.45 -10.54 32.68
C ALA A 698 -2.35 -11.44 33.92
N LYS A 699 -1.26 -12.18 34.09
CA LYS A 699 -1.02 -13.02 35.30
C LYS A 699 -0.80 -12.18 36.56
N SER A 700 -0.15 -11.03 36.44
CA SER A 700 0.17 -10.17 37.58
C SER A 700 -1.02 -9.30 38.01
N ALA A 701 -1.92 -8.98 37.07
CA ALA A 701 -3.10 -8.15 37.30
C ALA A 701 -4.33 -8.77 36.59
N PRO A 702 -4.82 -9.95 37.03
CA PRO A 702 -5.83 -10.74 36.30
C PRO A 702 -7.20 -10.06 36.19
N VAL A 703 -7.51 -9.13 37.10
CA VAL A 703 -8.78 -8.39 37.11
C VAL A 703 -8.72 -7.13 36.23
N THR A 704 -7.54 -6.55 36.02
CA THR A 704 -7.39 -5.31 35.26
C THR A 704 -7.59 -5.58 33.77
N PRO A 705 -8.55 -4.92 33.08
CA PRO A 705 -8.75 -5.13 31.66
C PRO A 705 -7.49 -4.81 30.84
N LEU A 706 -7.16 -5.72 29.93
CA LEU A 706 -6.02 -5.63 29.03
C LEU A 706 -6.51 -5.67 27.58
N SER A 707 -6.29 -4.58 26.86
CA SER A 707 -6.35 -4.55 25.39
C SER A 707 -4.92 -4.67 24.90
N ALA A 708 -4.52 -5.86 24.43
CA ALA A 708 -3.18 -6.08 23.91
C ALA A 708 -3.18 -6.53 22.46
N GLU A 709 -2.52 -5.74 21.62
CA GLU A 709 -2.11 -6.17 20.28
C GLU A 709 -0.73 -6.81 20.40
N THR A 710 -0.59 -8.07 19.98
CA THR A 710 0.70 -8.76 20.04
C THR A 710 1.16 -9.22 18.67
N GLY A 711 2.19 -10.07 18.65
CA GLY A 711 2.89 -10.47 17.44
C GLY A 711 2.03 -11.19 16.40
N GLY A 712 2.66 -11.44 15.26
CA GLY A 712 2.06 -12.14 14.13
C GLY A 712 3.04 -13.07 13.45
N LYS A 713 2.57 -14.26 13.04
CA LYS A 713 3.25 -15.09 12.04
C LYS A 713 2.52 -14.96 10.71
N ASN A 714 2.67 -13.81 10.08
CA ASN A 714 1.86 -13.45 8.92
C ASN A 714 2.35 -14.14 7.65
N ALA A 715 1.39 -14.51 6.80
CA ALA A 715 1.65 -15.23 5.57
C ALA A 715 1.01 -14.57 4.35
N ILE A 716 1.72 -14.62 3.22
CA ILE A 716 1.15 -14.40 1.89
C ILE A 716 1.03 -15.77 1.20
N ILE A 717 -0.14 -16.06 0.63
CA ILE A 717 -0.38 -17.20 -0.24
C ILE A 717 -0.32 -16.71 -1.69
N LEU A 718 0.55 -17.30 -2.51
CA LEU A 718 0.64 -17.08 -3.94
C LEU A 718 0.18 -18.33 -4.69
N THR A 719 -0.92 -18.22 -5.41
CA THR A 719 -1.46 -19.30 -6.25
C THR A 719 -0.92 -19.20 -7.67
N ALA A 720 -1.15 -20.24 -8.48
CA ALA A 720 -0.83 -20.24 -9.91
C ALA A 720 -1.57 -19.15 -10.72
N SER A 721 -2.63 -18.59 -10.17
CA SER A 721 -3.45 -17.54 -10.77
C SER A 721 -3.00 -16.12 -10.38
N GLY A 722 -1.94 -15.96 -9.58
CA GLY A 722 -1.41 -14.66 -9.20
C GLY A 722 -0.57 -14.01 -10.31
N ASP A 723 -0.62 -12.68 -10.38
CA ASP A 723 0.36 -11.87 -11.11
C ASP A 723 1.70 -11.96 -10.40
N ARG A 724 2.67 -12.66 -11.01
CA ARG A 724 3.91 -13.05 -10.34
C ARG A 724 4.80 -11.84 -10.05
N ASP A 725 4.84 -10.87 -10.95
CA ASP A 725 5.72 -9.72 -10.83
C ASP A 725 5.19 -8.78 -9.74
N HIS A 726 3.88 -8.49 -9.75
CA HIS A 726 3.22 -7.76 -8.67
C HIS A 726 3.30 -8.49 -7.33
N ALA A 727 3.12 -9.81 -7.32
CA ALA A 727 3.26 -10.61 -6.10
C ALA A 727 4.65 -10.46 -5.49
N ILE A 728 5.72 -10.54 -6.29
CA ILE A 728 7.10 -10.35 -5.80
C ILE A 728 7.27 -8.95 -5.19
N MET A 729 6.78 -7.88 -5.84
CA MET A 729 6.82 -6.52 -5.28
C MET A 729 6.12 -6.45 -3.91
N ASN A 730 4.91 -7.01 -3.81
CA ASN A 730 4.11 -7.05 -2.59
C ASN A 730 4.77 -7.87 -1.47
N ILE A 731 5.39 -9.00 -1.83
CA ILE A 731 6.09 -9.89 -0.90
C ILE A 731 7.35 -9.20 -0.34
N VAL A 732 8.20 -8.68 -1.22
CA VAL A 732 9.49 -8.06 -0.86
C VAL A 732 9.27 -6.82 0.02
N SER A 733 8.34 -5.95 -0.35
CA SER A 733 7.98 -4.77 0.47
C SER A 733 7.42 -5.18 1.84
N SER A 734 6.53 -6.18 1.88
CA SER A 734 5.94 -6.67 3.14
C SER A 734 6.93 -7.40 4.04
N ALA A 735 7.95 -8.06 3.48
CA ALA A 735 8.93 -8.85 4.23
C ALA A 735 10.06 -7.98 4.80
N PHE A 736 10.51 -6.97 4.05
CA PHE A 736 11.75 -6.25 4.37
C PHE A 736 11.56 -4.78 4.74
N GLY A 737 10.38 -4.20 4.53
CA GLY A 737 10.05 -2.86 5.03
C GLY A 737 10.27 -2.74 6.55
N ASN A 738 10.88 -1.64 6.99
CA ASN A 738 11.36 -1.45 8.37
C ASN A 738 12.24 -2.60 8.89
N ALA A 739 13.07 -3.20 8.02
CA ALA A 739 13.89 -4.39 8.28
C ALA A 739 13.07 -5.59 8.79
N GLY A 740 11.82 -5.76 8.33
CA GLY A 740 10.93 -6.83 8.78
C GLY A 740 10.47 -6.70 10.24
N GLN A 741 10.71 -5.56 10.89
CA GLN A 741 10.34 -5.29 12.28
C GLN A 741 8.91 -4.73 12.39
N LYS A 742 7.96 -5.32 11.67
CA LYS A 742 6.53 -4.98 11.77
C LYS A 742 5.80 -6.20 12.31
N CYS A 743 4.85 -5.98 13.22
CA CYS A 743 3.94 -7.05 13.64
C CYS A 743 3.18 -7.64 12.45
N SER A 744 2.95 -6.86 11.39
CA SER A 744 2.31 -7.24 10.12
C SER A 744 3.26 -7.76 9.03
N ALA A 745 4.58 -7.83 9.29
CA ALA A 745 5.56 -8.20 8.25
C ALA A 745 5.27 -9.61 7.70
N CYS A 746 5.47 -9.79 6.39
CA CYS A 746 5.38 -11.08 5.73
C CYS A 746 6.64 -11.90 6.04
N SER A 747 6.55 -12.82 7.00
CA SER A 747 7.67 -13.69 7.36
C SER A 747 7.52 -15.13 6.84
N LEU A 748 6.36 -15.45 6.24
CA LEU A 748 6.05 -16.73 5.61
C LEU A 748 5.42 -16.49 4.24
N LEU A 749 6.01 -17.07 3.20
CA LEU A 749 5.43 -17.11 1.86
C LEU A 749 5.06 -18.57 1.55
N LEU A 750 3.79 -18.81 1.26
CA LEU A 750 3.28 -20.09 0.79
C LEU A 750 3.07 -19.99 -0.72
N VAL A 751 3.81 -20.78 -1.49
CA VAL A 751 3.78 -20.72 -2.96
C VAL A 751 3.25 -22.03 -3.51
N GLU A 752 2.26 -21.95 -4.38
CA GLU A 752 1.76 -23.13 -5.07
C GLU A 752 2.87 -23.81 -5.90
N ARG A 753 2.90 -25.14 -5.88
CA ARG A 753 3.94 -25.98 -6.50
C ARG A 753 4.36 -25.54 -7.90
N SER A 754 3.40 -25.23 -8.77
CA SER A 754 3.69 -24.86 -10.16
C SER A 754 4.44 -23.53 -10.30
N VAL A 755 4.31 -22.62 -9.32
CA VAL A 755 5.04 -21.36 -9.23
C VAL A 755 6.33 -21.55 -8.42
N TYR A 756 6.31 -22.37 -7.37
CA TYR A 756 7.47 -22.70 -6.55
C TYR A 756 8.57 -23.40 -7.37
N GLU A 757 8.20 -24.32 -8.26
CA GLU A 757 9.14 -25.04 -9.13
C GLU A 757 9.57 -24.21 -10.36
N ASP A 758 9.00 -23.03 -10.58
CA ASP A 758 9.33 -22.15 -11.69
C ASP A 758 10.65 -21.40 -11.45
N LYS A 759 11.66 -21.70 -12.27
CA LYS A 759 13.00 -21.12 -12.15
C LYS A 759 13.00 -19.59 -12.32
N SER A 760 12.20 -19.06 -13.24
CA SER A 760 12.12 -17.62 -13.51
C SER A 760 11.50 -16.88 -12.33
N PHE A 761 10.46 -17.44 -11.70
CA PHE A 761 9.93 -16.88 -10.44
C PHE A 761 11.00 -16.83 -9.34
N ARG A 762 11.74 -17.93 -9.15
CA ARG A 762 12.81 -18.00 -8.17
C ARG A 762 13.92 -16.98 -8.42
N GLU A 763 14.35 -16.81 -9.67
CA GLU A 763 15.38 -15.84 -10.08
C GLU A 763 14.92 -14.40 -9.87
N LYS A 764 13.68 -14.07 -10.25
CA LYS A 764 13.10 -12.74 -10.02
C LYS A 764 12.98 -12.38 -8.55
N LEU A 765 12.60 -13.35 -7.71
CA LEU A 765 12.54 -13.13 -6.26
C LEU A 765 13.92 -12.85 -5.66
N ILE A 766 14.97 -13.55 -6.13
CA ILE A 766 16.37 -13.25 -5.75
C ILE A 766 16.72 -11.83 -6.18
N ASP A 767 16.49 -11.50 -7.45
CA ASP A 767 16.88 -10.20 -8.03
C ASP A 767 16.19 -9.04 -7.27
N ALA A 768 14.88 -9.14 -7.06
CA ALA A 768 14.12 -8.13 -6.32
C ALA A 768 14.62 -7.97 -4.88
N ALA A 769 14.84 -9.08 -4.15
CA ALA A 769 15.29 -9.02 -2.75
C ALA A 769 16.73 -8.50 -2.61
N THR A 770 17.63 -8.87 -3.51
CA THR A 770 19.05 -8.48 -3.46
C THR A 770 19.30 -7.06 -4.00
N SER A 771 18.35 -6.51 -4.75
CA SER A 771 18.43 -5.15 -5.31
C SER A 771 17.97 -4.05 -4.35
N LEU A 772 17.32 -4.41 -3.24
CA LEU A 772 16.96 -3.44 -2.20
C LEU A 772 18.21 -2.76 -1.65
N LYS A 773 18.15 -1.44 -1.49
CA LYS A 773 19.21 -0.65 -0.86
C LYS A 773 19.17 -0.84 0.66
N VAL A 774 20.29 -1.28 1.23
CA VAL A 774 20.44 -1.65 2.64
C VAL A 774 21.58 -0.86 3.25
N GLY A 775 21.33 -0.18 4.37
CA GLY A 775 22.40 0.55 5.04
C GLY A 775 21.93 1.49 6.13
N SER A 776 22.80 2.47 6.44
CA SER A 776 22.54 3.52 7.42
C SER A 776 21.34 4.38 6.99
N VAL A 777 20.47 4.74 7.94
CA VAL A 777 19.33 5.63 7.67
C VAL A 777 19.74 7.06 7.27
N TRP A 778 20.99 7.43 7.53
CA TRP A 778 21.57 8.72 7.16
C TRP A 778 21.90 8.84 5.67
N ASP A 779 21.72 7.75 4.92
CA ASP A 779 21.59 7.79 3.47
C ASP A 779 20.10 7.56 3.15
N PRO A 780 19.40 8.59 2.63
CA PRO A 780 17.95 8.52 2.43
C PRO A 780 17.56 7.57 1.28
N GLY A 781 18.54 7.08 0.50
CA GLY A 781 18.34 6.05 -0.51
C GLY A 781 18.14 4.63 0.05
N ASN A 782 18.51 4.40 1.31
CA ASN A 782 18.34 3.08 1.93
C ASN A 782 16.89 2.82 2.32
N VAL A 783 16.36 1.69 1.86
CA VAL A 783 14.98 1.24 2.14
C VAL A 783 14.92 0.16 3.22
N VAL A 784 16.03 -0.53 3.48
CA VAL A 784 16.20 -1.45 4.62
C VAL A 784 17.25 -0.88 5.57
N GLY A 785 16.80 -0.43 6.75
CA GLY A 785 17.64 0.12 7.81
C GLY A 785 18.14 -0.93 8.81
N PRO A 786 18.72 -0.49 9.95
CA PRO A 786 19.14 -1.39 11.02
C PRO A 786 17.96 -2.00 11.79
N MET A 787 18.23 -3.15 12.39
CA MET A 787 17.42 -3.72 13.45
C MET A 787 17.63 -2.95 14.76
N ILE A 788 16.64 -2.93 15.64
CA ILE A 788 16.75 -2.27 16.95
C ILE A 788 17.78 -2.96 17.87
N THR A 789 18.02 -4.25 17.64
CA THR A 789 18.91 -5.12 18.42
C THR A 789 19.60 -6.15 17.53
N ASN A 790 20.87 -6.39 17.80
CA ASN A 790 21.67 -7.47 17.22
C ASN A 790 21.64 -8.77 18.06
N LYS A 791 20.84 -8.80 19.14
CA LYS A 791 20.73 -9.93 20.08
C LYS A 791 19.38 -10.65 20.03
N ASN A 792 18.70 -10.62 18.88
CA ASN A 792 17.43 -11.32 18.71
C ASN A 792 17.67 -12.82 18.55
N GLU A 793 17.59 -13.57 19.66
CA GLU A 793 17.82 -15.02 19.69
C GLU A 793 16.94 -15.80 18.70
N LYS A 794 15.66 -15.41 18.56
CA LYS A 794 14.73 -16.08 17.63
C LYS A 794 15.20 -15.94 16.19
N LEU A 795 15.61 -14.73 15.79
CA LEU A 795 16.14 -14.47 14.45
C LEU A 795 17.46 -15.23 14.23
N LEU A 796 18.40 -15.14 15.18
CA LEU A 796 19.71 -15.80 15.08
C LEU A 796 19.57 -17.32 14.94
N GLN A 797 18.64 -17.94 15.66
CA GLN A 797 18.32 -19.36 15.50
C GLN A 797 17.76 -19.67 14.10
N ALA A 798 16.90 -18.80 13.56
CA ALA A 798 16.35 -18.97 12.22
C ALA A 798 17.38 -18.80 11.09
N LEU A 799 18.56 -18.24 11.38
CA LEU A 799 19.71 -18.19 10.45
C LEU A 799 20.45 -19.53 10.31
N VAL A 800 20.04 -20.56 11.06
CA VAL A 800 20.52 -21.93 10.86
C VAL A 800 19.56 -22.64 9.90
N LEU A 801 20.11 -23.35 8.90
CA LEU A 801 19.32 -24.18 7.98
C LEU A 801 18.95 -25.50 8.65
N GLU A 802 17.68 -25.90 8.54
CA GLU A 802 17.19 -27.22 8.93
C GLU A 802 17.21 -28.19 7.73
N PRO A 803 17.06 -29.52 7.93
CA PRO A 803 17.05 -30.49 6.84
C PRO A 803 16.01 -30.17 5.75
N GLY A 804 16.47 -30.09 4.50
CA GLY A 804 15.64 -29.74 3.34
C GLY A 804 15.56 -28.25 3.03
N GLU A 805 16.07 -27.39 3.92
CA GLU A 805 16.15 -25.95 3.69
C GLU A 805 17.42 -25.56 2.94
N THR A 806 17.33 -24.50 2.14
CA THR A 806 18.46 -23.88 1.45
C THR A 806 18.34 -22.36 1.50
N TRP A 807 19.45 -21.66 1.34
CA TRP A 807 19.41 -20.21 1.13
C TRP A 807 19.04 -19.90 -0.31
N LEU A 808 17.95 -19.16 -0.50
CA LEU A 808 17.69 -18.47 -1.75
C LEU A 808 18.48 -17.16 -1.80
N VAL A 809 18.47 -16.42 -0.68
CA VAL A 809 19.34 -15.27 -0.42
C VAL A 809 19.96 -15.47 0.97
N PRO A 810 21.28 -15.69 1.08
CA PRO A 810 21.92 -15.98 2.37
C PRO A 810 22.01 -14.74 3.25
N PRO A 811 22.04 -14.90 4.59
CA PRO A 811 22.15 -13.78 5.52
C PRO A 811 23.50 -13.07 5.35
N ARG A 812 23.45 -11.74 5.31
CA ARG A 812 24.64 -10.88 5.22
C ARG A 812 24.47 -9.63 6.08
N PHE A 813 25.31 -9.49 7.10
CA PHE A 813 25.40 -8.27 7.89
C PHE A 813 26.26 -7.24 7.15
N ILE A 814 25.77 -6.00 7.06
CA ILE A 814 26.43 -4.90 6.34
C ILE A 814 27.42 -4.17 7.24
N ASP A 815 27.07 -4.00 8.51
CA ASP A 815 27.85 -3.30 9.51
C ASP A 815 28.64 -4.26 10.41
N LYS A 816 29.71 -3.76 11.03
CA LYS A 816 30.54 -4.56 11.94
C LYS A 816 29.82 -4.94 13.22
N LYS A 817 28.89 -4.09 13.67
CA LYS A 817 28.11 -4.29 14.91
C LYS A 817 26.90 -5.22 14.70
N GLN A 818 26.66 -5.70 13.48
CA GLN A 818 25.59 -6.63 13.11
C GLN A 818 24.16 -6.14 13.39
N TYR A 819 23.93 -4.83 13.32
CA TYR A 819 22.57 -4.26 13.38
C TYR A 819 21.87 -4.31 12.02
N ILE A 820 22.59 -4.26 10.92
CA ILE A 820 22.05 -4.13 9.56
C ILE A 820 22.16 -5.48 8.86
N LEU A 821 21.09 -6.28 8.92
CA LEU A 821 20.96 -7.52 8.17
C LEU A 821 20.30 -7.26 6.82
N ALA A 822 20.96 -7.63 5.73
CA ALA A 822 20.37 -7.56 4.39
C ALA A 822 19.18 -8.55 4.24
N PRO A 823 18.26 -8.29 3.29
CA PRO A 823 17.17 -9.21 2.96
C PRO A 823 17.65 -10.66 2.86
N THR A 824 17.05 -11.53 3.67
CA THR A 824 17.41 -12.93 3.79
C THR A 824 16.22 -13.79 3.38
N VAL A 825 16.42 -14.76 2.47
CA VAL A 825 15.34 -15.61 1.97
C VAL A 825 15.72 -17.08 2.11
N LYS A 826 14.94 -17.78 2.93
CA LYS A 826 15.08 -19.22 3.19
C LYS A 826 14.08 -19.99 2.35
N TRP A 827 14.53 -21.04 1.67
CA TRP A 827 13.74 -21.83 0.72
C TRP A 827 13.65 -23.29 1.14
N GLY A 828 12.48 -23.91 0.95
CA GLY A 828 12.28 -25.33 1.32
C GLY A 828 11.79 -25.52 2.75
N VAL A 829 11.33 -24.44 3.39
CA VAL A 829 10.78 -24.44 4.75
C VAL A 829 9.56 -25.38 4.81
N LYS A 830 9.45 -26.16 5.89
CA LYS A 830 8.34 -27.11 6.10
C LYS A 830 7.44 -26.65 7.25
N PRO A 831 6.17 -27.12 7.33
CA PRO A 831 5.28 -26.76 8.43
C PRO A 831 5.82 -27.03 9.85
N GLY A 832 6.71 -28.01 9.98
CA GLY A 832 7.40 -28.34 11.24
C GLY A 832 8.66 -27.50 11.52
N SER A 833 9.14 -26.70 10.56
CA SER A 833 10.37 -25.94 10.70
C SER A 833 10.24 -24.81 11.73
N TYR A 834 11.33 -24.49 12.42
CA TYR A 834 11.32 -23.43 13.44
C TYR A 834 10.89 -22.07 12.87
N SER A 835 11.40 -21.69 11.69
CA SER A 835 11.08 -20.41 11.05
C SER A 835 9.69 -20.39 10.40
N PHE A 836 9.00 -21.53 10.28
CA PHE A 836 7.60 -21.59 9.84
C PHE A 836 6.64 -21.16 10.94
N ARG A 837 6.90 -21.57 12.19
CA ARG A 837 6.00 -21.32 13.34
C ARG A 837 6.37 -20.10 14.17
N THR A 838 7.62 -19.65 14.09
CA THR A 838 8.13 -18.62 15.01
C THR A 838 8.12 -17.22 14.39
N GLU A 839 7.58 -16.25 15.11
CA GLU A 839 7.74 -14.83 14.81
C GLU A 839 9.21 -14.39 15.02
N LEU A 840 9.84 -13.85 13.98
CA LEU A 840 11.28 -13.57 13.97
C LEU A 840 11.63 -12.10 14.16
N PHE A 841 10.75 -11.17 13.75
CA PHE A 841 10.97 -9.72 13.90
C PHE A 841 12.31 -9.23 13.31
N GLY A 842 12.57 -9.60 12.05
CA GLY A 842 13.76 -9.23 11.30
C GLY A 842 13.59 -9.51 9.81
N PRO A 843 14.55 -9.12 8.95
CA PRO A 843 14.41 -9.15 7.49
C PRO A 843 14.65 -10.56 6.91
N LEU A 844 13.88 -11.55 7.39
CA LEU A 844 13.93 -12.95 6.94
C LEU A 844 12.58 -13.42 6.42
N LEU A 845 12.55 -13.85 5.16
CA LEU A 845 11.40 -14.49 4.52
C LEU A 845 11.59 -16.01 4.48
N SER A 846 10.66 -16.76 5.06
CA SER A 846 10.59 -18.23 4.94
C SER A 846 9.66 -18.62 3.81
N VAL A 847 10.12 -19.43 2.84
CA VAL A 847 9.31 -19.86 1.69
C VAL A 847 9.03 -21.36 1.74
N ALA A 848 7.74 -21.70 1.76
CA ALA A 848 7.22 -23.06 1.75
C ALA A 848 6.38 -23.32 0.49
N CYS A 849 6.41 -24.56 0.02
CA CYS A 849 5.61 -25.04 -1.11
C CYS A 849 4.27 -25.57 -0.59
N ILE A 850 3.18 -25.30 -1.32
CA ILE A 850 1.84 -25.86 -1.12
C ILE A 850 1.33 -26.47 -2.43
N GLU A 851 0.40 -27.42 -2.38
CA GLU A 851 -0.25 -28.02 -3.55
C GLU A 851 -1.34 -27.12 -4.13
N ASP A 852 -2.15 -26.51 -3.26
CA ASP A 852 -3.27 -25.67 -3.64
C ASP A 852 -3.64 -24.65 -2.54
N LEU A 853 -4.61 -23.80 -2.85
CA LEU A 853 -5.11 -22.78 -1.94
C LEU A 853 -5.65 -23.35 -0.62
N GLN A 854 -6.30 -24.52 -0.65
CA GLN A 854 -6.92 -25.09 0.54
C GLN A 854 -5.84 -25.51 1.55
N GLU A 855 -4.78 -26.18 1.10
CA GLU A 855 -3.63 -26.47 1.95
C GLU A 855 -3.02 -25.19 2.51
N GLY A 856 -2.88 -24.15 1.69
CA GLY A 856 -2.40 -22.84 2.14
C GLY A 856 -3.26 -22.23 3.26
N ILE A 857 -4.59 -22.26 3.12
CA ILE A 857 -5.54 -21.78 4.14
C ILE A 857 -5.40 -22.60 5.42
N ASP A 858 -5.33 -23.93 5.31
CA ASP A 858 -5.24 -24.84 6.46
C ASP A 858 -3.94 -24.61 7.24
N LEU A 859 -2.83 -24.42 6.53
CA LEU A 859 -1.52 -24.11 7.13
C LEU A 859 -1.52 -22.77 7.86
N VAL A 860 -2.07 -21.70 7.26
CA VAL A 860 -2.17 -20.38 7.92
C VAL A 860 -3.11 -20.44 9.12
N ASN A 861 -4.26 -21.11 8.98
CA ASN A 861 -5.20 -21.30 10.07
C ASN A 861 -4.64 -22.18 11.20
N GLY A 862 -3.67 -23.05 10.92
CA GLY A 862 -2.95 -23.86 11.90
C GLY A 862 -1.88 -23.11 12.71
N LEU A 863 -1.55 -21.86 12.35
CA LEU A 863 -0.64 -21.02 13.13
C LEU A 863 -1.33 -20.53 14.42
N ASP A 864 -0.52 -20.29 15.46
CA ASP A 864 -1.00 -19.80 16.75
C ASP A 864 -1.47 -18.33 16.69
N TYR A 865 -1.09 -17.62 15.63
CA TYR A 865 -1.36 -16.21 15.36
C TYR A 865 -2.40 -16.01 14.25
N GLY A 866 -2.95 -14.80 14.17
CA GLY A 866 -3.96 -14.43 13.19
C GLY A 866 -4.07 -12.90 13.03
N LEU A 867 -2.95 -12.23 12.74
CA LEU A 867 -2.89 -10.77 12.60
C LEU A 867 -3.16 -10.32 11.16
N THR A 868 -2.16 -10.42 10.27
CA THR A 868 -2.32 -10.11 8.85
C THR A 868 -2.14 -11.35 7.98
N SER A 869 -2.80 -11.38 6.82
CA SER A 869 -2.50 -12.35 5.77
C SER A 869 -2.88 -11.81 4.39
N GLY A 870 -2.16 -12.27 3.38
CA GLY A 870 -2.36 -11.85 2.00
C GLY A 870 -2.66 -13.00 1.04
N LEU A 871 -3.43 -12.73 0.00
CA LEU A 871 -3.60 -13.59 -1.17
C LEU A 871 -3.14 -12.87 -2.42
N GLN A 872 -2.32 -13.53 -3.22
CA GLN A 872 -1.94 -13.10 -4.56
C GLN A 872 -2.58 -14.06 -5.56
N SER A 873 -3.76 -13.69 -6.08
CA SER A 873 -4.54 -14.46 -7.06
C SER A 873 -5.50 -13.55 -7.82
N LEU A 874 -5.56 -13.74 -9.14
CA LEU A 874 -6.55 -13.09 -10.01
C LEU A 874 -7.87 -13.88 -10.11
N ASP A 875 -7.94 -15.10 -9.56
CA ASP A 875 -9.16 -15.91 -9.60
C ASP A 875 -10.13 -15.48 -8.47
N GLU A 876 -11.26 -14.91 -8.84
CA GLU A 876 -12.28 -14.41 -7.90
C GLU A 876 -12.90 -15.54 -7.06
N THR A 877 -12.88 -16.79 -7.55
CA THR A 877 -13.33 -17.96 -6.78
C THR A 877 -12.35 -18.25 -5.65
N GLU A 878 -11.04 -18.21 -5.94
CA GLU A 878 -9.99 -18.36 -4.94
C GLU A 878 -10.05 -17.23 -3.90
N GLN A 879 -10.23 -15.98 -4.35
CA GLN A 879 -10.41 -14.83 -3.48
C GLN A 879 -11.60 -14.99 -2.54
N LYS A 880 -12.75 -15.46 -3.04
CA LYS A 880 -13.96 -15.70 -2.23
C LYS A 880 -13.77 -16.80 -1.20
N ILE A 881 -13.16 -17.93 -1.58
CA ILE A 881 -12.87 -19.05 -0.67
C ILE A 881 -11.94 -18.59 0.45
N TRP A 882 -10.83 -17.92 0.08
CA TRP A 882 -9.85 -17.43 1.03
C TRP A 882 -10.45 -16.39 1.99
N LYS A 883 -11.14 -15.37 1.46
CA LYS A 883 -11.80 -14.32 2.25
C LYS A 883 -12.76 -14.90 3.30
N ASN A 884 -13.46 -15.99 3.00
CA ASN A 884 -14.48 -16.55 3.89
C ASN A 884 -13.95 -17.65 4.83
N SER A 885 -12.74 -18.15 4.61
CA SER A 885 -12.20 -19.29 5.37
C SER A 885 -10.99 -18.93 6.24
N LEU A 886 -10.30 -17.83 5.94
CA LEU A 886 -9.07 -17.46 6.62
C LEU A 886 -9.32 -16.82 8.00
N MET A 887 -8.53 -17.23 8.99
CA MET A 887 -8.58 -16.72 10.36
C MET A 887 -7.44 -15.72 10.64
N ALA A 888 -7.59 -14.50 10.10
CA ALA A 888 -6.76 -13.35 10.45
C ALA A 888 -7.60 -12.08 10.54
N GLY A 889 -7.16 -11.12 11.35
CA GLY A 889 -7.90 -9.87 11.59
C GLY A 889 -7.83 -8.90 10.41
N ASN A 890 -6.72 -8.85 9.68
CA ASN A 890 -6.54 -8.00 8.50
C ASN A 890 -6.19 -8.87 7.28
N LEU A 891 -7.01 -8.78 6.26
CA LEU A 891 -6.88 -9.54 5.01
C LEU A 891 -6.53 -8.58 3.86
N TYR A 892 -5.61 -9.00 3.00
CA TYR A 892 -5.17 -8.21 1.85
C TYR A 892 -5.16 -9.06 0.58
N ILE A 893 -5.73 -8.55 -0.51
CA ILE A 893 -5.79 -9.27 -1.79
C ILE A 893 -5.07 -8.45 -2.86
N ASN A 894 -4.11 -9.09 -3.56
CA ASN A 894 -3.30 -8.54 -4.64
C ASN A 894 -2.46 -7.30 -4.29
N ARG A 895 -2.24 -7.06 -2.99
CA ARG A 895 -1.40 -5.99 -2.45
C ARG A 895 -0.50 -6.48 -1.30
N GLY A 896 0.40 -5.62 -0.82
CA GLY A 896 1.18 -5.88 0.39
C GLY A 896 0.30 -5.96 1.65
N ILE A 897 0.79 -6.65 2.69
CA ILE A 897 0.06 -6.94 3.95
C ILE A 897 0.42 -6.00 5.12
N THR A 898 1.16 -4.93 4.82
CA THR A 898 1.62 -3.92 5.79
C THR A 898 1.10 -2.53 5.43
N GLY A 899 1.30 -1.55 6.31
CA GLY A 899 0.85 -0.16 6.07
C GLY A 899 -0.67 -0.02 6.17
N ALA A 900 -1.26 -0.59 7.22
CA ALA A 900 -2.66 -0.34 7.53
C ALA A 900 -2.85 1.14 7.87
N ILE A 901 -3.87 1.76 7.29
CA ILE A 901 -4.20 3.16 7.47
C ILE A 901 -5.45 3.24 8.37
N VAL A 902 -5.42 4.14 9.36
CA VAL A 902 -6.53 4.39 10.30
C VAL A 902 -7.83 4.62 9.52
N ASN A 903 -8.94 4.08 10.01
CA ASN A 903 -10.25 4.10 9.36
C ASN A 903 -10.35 3.32 8.02
N ARG A 904 -9.25 3.13 7.28
CA ARG A 904 -9.25 2.32 6.04
C ARG A 904 -9.15 0.83 6.33
N GLN A 905 -8.11 0.44 7.04
CA GLN A 905 -7.92 -0.95 7.45
C GLN A 905 -7.73 -1.01 8.96
N PRO A 906 -8.79 -0.77 9.78
CA PRO A 906 -8.73 -0.93 11.23
C PRO A 906 -7.88 -2.15 11.64
N PHE A 907 -6.90 -1.90 12.49
CA PHE A 907 -5.81 -2.84 12.69
C PHE A 907 -5.96 -3.61 13.99
N GLY A 908 -5.86 -4.93 13.91
CA GLY A 908 -5.88 -5.80 15.07
C GLY A 908 -6.12 -7.26 14.70
N GLY A 909 -5.64 -8.17 15.54
CA GLY A 909 -5.60 -9.60 15.24
C GLY A 909 -6.72 -10.44 15.86
N MET A 910 -6.58 -11.75 15.70
CA MET A 910 -7.31 -12.78 16.44
C MET A 910 -6.33 -13.86 16.94
N LYS A 911 -6.82 -14.83 17.73
CA LYS A 911 -5.98 -15.82 18.42
C LYS A 911 -4.94 -15.11 19.32
N LEU A 912 -3.68 -15.57 19.36
CA LEU A 912 -2.65 -14.95 20.19
C LEU A 912 -2.26 -13.53 19.74
N SER A 913 -2.66 -13.10 18.53
CA SER A 913 -2.37 -11.73 18.06
C SER A 913 -3.18 -10.66 18.79
N ALA A 914 -4.24 -11.02 19.53
CA ALA A 914 -5.04 -10.08 20.30
C ALA A 914 -5.42 -10.66 21.67
N PHE A 915 -5.21 -9.89 22.74
CA PHE A 915 -5.74 -10.15 24.08
C PHE A 915 -6.81 -9.12 24.42
N GLY A 916 -7.86 -9.57 25.11
CA GLY A 916 -9.03 -8.75 25.42
C GLY A 916 -10.14 -8.92 24.39
N GLY A 917 -10.90 -7.85 24.15
CA GLY A 917 -12.08 -7.88 23.27
C GLY A 917 -11.79 -8.09 21.79
N GLY A 918 -10.53 -7.95 21.35
CA GLY A 918 -10.14 -8.01 19.93
C GLY A 918 -10.77 -6.90 19.09
N VAL A 919 -10.99 -5.74 19.70
CA VAL A 919 -11.51 -4.53 19.04
C VAL A 919 -10.32 -3.79 18.43
N LYS A 920 -10.41 -3.46 17.14
CA LYS A 920 -9.29 -2.99 16.33
C LYS A 920 -8.94 -1.54 16.62
N ALA A 921 -7.65 -1.25 16.76
CA ALA A 921 -7.14 0.11 16.77
C ALA A 921 -7.47 0.78 15.42
N GLY A 922 -7.84 2.06 15.48
CA GLY A 922 -8.22 2.83 14.29
C GLY A 922 -9.55 2.40 13.68
N GLY A 923 -10.32 1.57 14.39
CA GLY A 923 -11.70 1.22 14.08
C GLY A 923 -12.73 2.02 14.90
N PRO A 924 -14.00 2.02 14.46
CA PRO A 924 -15.04 2.85 15.04
C PRO A 924 -15.41 2.48 16.50
N ASN A 925 -15.05 1.27 16.95
CA ASN A 925 -15.43 0.78 18.27
C ASN A 925 -14.32 0.88 19.31
N TYR A 926 -13.09 1.21 18.92
CA TYR A 926 -11.93 1.11 19.81
C TYR A 926 -12.07 1.93 21.10
N CYS A 927 -12.49 3.20 20.97
CA CYS A 927 -12.60 4.10 22.11
C CYS A 927 -13.69 3.70 23.12
N SER A 928 -14.70 2.95 22.69
CA SER A 928 -15.73 2.42 23.60
C SER A 928 -15.13 1.49 24.67
N CYS A 929 -13.96 0.90 24.40
CA CYS A 929 -13.24 0.05 25.35
C CYS A 929 -12.70 0.81 26.56
N PHE A 930 -12.58 2.15 26.50
CA PHE A 930 -11.91 2.97 27.52
C PHE A 930 -12.87 3.88 28.31
N VAL A 931 -14.17 3.65 28.17
CA VAL A 931 -15.24 4.39 28.86
C VAL A 931 -16.16 3.40 29.57
N LYS A 932 -16.90 3.89 30.58
CA LYS A 932 -18.03 3.15 31.15
C LYS A 932 -19.28 3.61 30.42
N ILE A 933 -20.00 2.64 29.86
CA ILE A 933 -21.29 2.85 29.23
C ILE A 933 -22.34 2.10 30.05
N ALA A 934 -23.41 2.78 30.45
CA ALA A 934 -24.49 2.19 31.24
C ALA A 934 -25.82 2.85 30.87
N ASP A 935 -26.92 2.09 30.96
CA ASP A 935 -28.26 2.65 30.77
C ASP A 935 -28.53 3.80 31.75
N LYS A 936 -29.20 4.86 31.27
CA LYS A 936 -29.71 5.91 32.17
C LYS A 936 -30.82 5.32 33.07
N PRO A 937 -30.97 5.81 34.32
CA PRO A 937 -31.98 5.30 35.25
C PRO A 937 -33.42 5.32 34.71
N ASP A 938 -33.72 6.26 33.82
CA ASP A 938 -35.02 6.48 33.19
C ASP A 938 -35.12 5.89 31.77
N SER A 939 -34.10 5.15 31.30
CA SER A 939 -34.05 4.53 29.97
C SER A 939 -35.34 3.79 29.64
N LYS A 940 -35.94 4.15 28.51
CA LYS A 940 -37.17 3.56 27.98
C LYS A 940 -36.90 2.65 26.78
N THR A 941 -35.63 2.47 26.43
CA THR A 941 -35.20 1.63 25.31
C THR A 941 -35.72 0.20 25.46
N ASP A 942 -36.47 -0.26 24.47
CA ASP A 942 -36.77 -1.67 24.27
C ASP A 942 -35.54 -2.33 23.62
N TYR A 943 -34.84 -3.15 24.40
CA TYR A 943 -33.60 -3.77 23.96
C TYR A 943 -33.80 -4.69 22.76
N ARG A 944 -34.97 -5.32 22.57
CA ARG A 944 -35.21 -6.22 21.43
C ARG A 944 -35.24 -5.44 20.13
N GLN A 945 -35.94 -4.31 20.13
CA GLN A 945 -35.99 -3.39 18.99
C GLN A 945 -34.64 -2.74 18.74
N SER A 946 -33.98 -2.26 19.80
CA SER A 946 -32.67 -1.61 19.70
C SER A 946 -31.60 -2.55 19.14
N TYR A 947 -31.52 -3.79 19.64
CA TYR A 947 -30.54 -4.78 19.16
C TYR A 947 -30.80 -5.14 17.70
N THR A 948 -32.06 -5.42 17.34
CA THR A 948 -32.44 -5.74 15.95
C THR A 948 -32.04 -4.61 15.00
N LYS A 949 -32.35 -3.36 15.38
CA LYS A 949 -32.01 -2.18 14.59
C LYS A 949 -30.50 -2.03 14.45
N ALA A 950 -29.74 -2.06 15.55
CA ALA A 950 -28.29 -1.93 15.53
C ALA A 950 -27.61 -3.05 14.71
N PHE A 951 -28.10 -4.28 14.78
CA PHE A 951 -27.58 -5.37 13.95
C PHE A 951 -27.80 -5.10 12.46
N GLN A 952 -29.00 -4.70 12.07
CA GLN A 952 -29.32 -4.35 10.68
C GLN A 952 -28.50 -3.15 10.19
N GLU A 953 -28.37 -2.12 11.03
CA GLU A 953 -27.77 -0.83 10.71
C GLU A 953 -26.26 -0.74 10.97
N GLU A 954 -25.58 -1.74 11.52
CA GLU A 954 -24.13 -1.70 11.78
C GLU A 954 -23.44 -3.04 11.52
N PHE A 955 -23.97 -4.12 12.08
CA PHE A 955 -23.22 -5.37 12.20
C PHE A 955 -23.51 -6.42 11.11
N SER A 956 -24.60 -6.27 10.35
CA SER A 956 -25.09 -7.32 9.43
C SER A 956 -24.42 -7.37 8.06
N LYS A 957 -23.74 -6.30 7.62
CA LYS A 957 -23.18 -6.20 6.26
C LYS A 957 -21.77 -5.61 6.26
N PRO A 958 -20.87 -6.08 5.38
CA PRO A 958 -19.60 -5.42 5.13
C PRO A 958 -19.82 -4.02 4.55
N ARG A 959 -18.88 -3.11 4.81
CA ARG A 959 -18.91 -1.73 4.30
C ARG A 959 -17.56 -1.32 3.78
N ASP A 960 -17.55 -0.70 2.60
CA ASP A 960 -16.40 0.13 2.22
C ASP A 960 -16.45 1.42 3.03
N ILE A 961 -15.41 1.66 3.83
CA ILE A 961 -15.37 2.82 4.71
C ILE A 961 -15.00 4.11 3.95
N ASN A 962 -14.27 4.03 2.83
CA ASN A 962 -13.62 5.20 2.23
C ASN A 962 -13.90 5.42 0.74
N ASP A 963 -14.37 4.41 0.01
CA ASP A 963 -14.72 4.51 -1.42
C ASP A 963 -13.53 5.03 -2.27
N LEU A 964 -12.36 4.41 -2.11
CA LEU A 964 -11.14 4.83 -2.81
C LEU A 964 -11.12 4.33 -4.26
N TYR A 965 -10.55 5.13 -5.15
CA TYR A 965 -10.36 4.75 -6.55
C TYR A 965 -9.25 3.71 -6.67
N GLY A 966 -9.61 2.48 -7.05
CA GLY A 966 -8.70 1.37 -7.30
C GLY A 966 -8.52 0.41 -6.13
N GLU A 967 -9.00 0.74 -4.93
CA GLU A 967 -8.94 -0.13 -3.76
C GLU A 967 -10.24 -0.12 -2.96
N GLN A 968 -10.76 -1.31 -2.71
CA GLN A 968 -11.92 -1.50 -1.84
C GLN A 968 -11.44 -1.83 -0.42
N ASN A 969 -11.99 -1.12 0.57
CA ASN A 969 -11.61 -1.25 1.98
C ASN A 969 -12.79 -1.66 2.85
N LEU A 970 -13.05 -2.97 2.88
CA LEU A 970 -14.18 -3.52 3.61
C LEU A 970 -13.86 -3.67 5.10
N PHE A 971 -14.81 -3.23 5.92
CA PHE A 971 -14.89 -3.57 7.33
C PHE A 971 -16.14 -4.39 7.58
N ARG A 972 -15.98 -5.53 8.27
CA ARG A 972 -17.07 -6.44 8.58
C ARG A 972 -16.96 -7.03 9.97
N TYR A 973 -18.04 -7.65 10.41
CA TYR A 973 -18.14 -8.33 11.69
C TYR A 973 -18.40 -9.82 11.49
N LEU A 974 -17.70 -10.66 12.26
CA LEU A 974 -17.84 -12.12 12.25
C LEU A 974 -18.37 -12.62 13.60
N PRO A 975 -19.23 -13.64 13.63
CA PRO A 975 -19.66 -14.25 14.90
C PRO A 975 -18.48 -14.90 15.63
N LEU A 976 -18.61 -15.00 16.95
CA LEU A 976 -17.73 -15.84 17.76
C LEU A 976 -18.11 -17.31 17.56
N LYS A 977 -17.12 -18.22 17.60
CA LYS A 977 -17.36 -19.66 17.41
C LYS A 977 -18.11 -20.28 18.59
N SER A 978 -17.83 -19.81 19.81
CA SER A 978 -18.48 -20.29 21.03
C SER A 978 -18.34 -19.29 22.17
N MET A 979 -19.41 -19.14 22.95
CA MET A 979 -19.45 -18.25 24.12
C MET A 979 -20.16 -18.94 25.28
N VAL A 980 -19.73 -18.64 26.51
CA VAL A 980 -20.40 -19.10 27.73
C VAL A 980 -20.84 -17.92 28.57
N LEU A 981 -22.11 -17.91 28.98
CA LEU A 981 -22.63 -17.04 30.02
C LEU A 981 -22.56 -17.77 31.36
N ARG A 982 -21.77 -17.26 32.32
CA ARG A 982 -21.81 -17.76 33.70
C ARG A 982 -22.74 -16.88 34.53
N LEU A 983 -23.80 -17.48 35.06
CA LEU A 983 -24.74 -16.84 35.97
C LEU A 983 -24.40 -17.14 37.43
N PHE A 984 -24.64 -16.15 38.28
CA PHE A 984 -24.53 -16.19 39.74
C PHE A 984 -25.89 -16.00 40.40
N PRO A 985 -26.09 -16.40 41.67
CA PRO A 985 -27.39 -16.35 42.35
C PRO A 985 -28.09 -14.99 42.26
N ASP A 986 -27.36 -13.88 42.37
CA ASP A 986 -27.92 -12.53 42.35
C ASP A 986 -28.18 -11.98 40.92
N ASP A 987 -27.78 -12.72 39.88
CA ASP A 987 -28.02 -12.30 38.49
C ASP A 987 -29.49 -12.46 38.10
N ARG A 988 -30.05 -11.42 37.49
CA ARG A 988 -31.45 -11.39 37.04
C ARG A 988 -31.65 -12.15 35.73
N ASN A 989 -32.77 -12.85 35.62
CA ASN A 989 -33.16 -13.56 34.40
C ASN A 989 -33.32 -12.61 33.20
N GLU A 990 -33.83 -11.40 33.41
CA GLU A 990 -33.93 -10.36 32.35
C GLU A 990 -32.57 -10.06 31.71
N THR A 991 -31.52 -9.94 32.52
CA THR A 991 -30.15 -9.70 32.05
C THR A 991 -29.62 -10.89 31.25
N ALA A 992 -29.94 -12.13 31.68
CA ALA A 992 -29.62 -13.32 30.91
C ALA A 992 -30.36 -13.36 29.56
N GLU A 993 -31.64 -12.98 29.52
CA GLU A 993 -32.43 -12.91 28.28
C GLU A 993 -31.89 -11.87 27.29
N MET A 994 -31.40 -10.72 27.77
CA MET A 994 -30.72 -9.73 26.92
C MET A 994 -29.49 -10.35 26.23
N ILE A 995 -28.63 -11.02 27.01
CA ILE A 995 -27.41 -11.67 26.52
C ILE A 995 -27.76 -12.79 25.52
N VAL A 996 -28.77 -13.61 25.83
CA VAL A 996 -29.27 -14.67 24.92
C VAL A 996 -29.76 -14.07 23.61
N TYR A 997 -30.53 -12.98 23.67
CA TYR A 997 -31.08 -12.34 22.49
C TYR A 997 -29.96 -11.72 21.62
N ALA A 998 -28.99 -11.04 22.24
CA ALA A 998 -27.82 -10.51 21.55
C ALA A 998 -27.00 -11.61 20.86
N ALA A 999 -26.67 -12.69 21.58
CA ALA A 999 -25.90 -13.81 21.04
C ALA A 999 -26.62 -14.48 19.86
N ARG A 1000 -27.94 -14.71 19.99
CA ARG A 1000 -28.76 -15.27 18.91
C ARG A 1000 -28.78 -14.37 17.68
N LEU A 1001 -28.97 -13.07 17.86
CA LEU A 1001 -29.00 -12.09 16.77
C LEU A 1001 -27.66 -12.02 16.02
N CYS A 1002 -26.54 -12.04 16.75
CA CYS A 1002 -25.20 -12.06 16.18
C CYS A 1002 -24.80 -13.42 15.58
N GLY A 1003 -25.59 -14.48 15.76
CA GLY A 1003 -25.24 -15.83 15.33
C GLY A 1003 -24.13 -16.50 16.16
N THR A 1004 -23.90 -16.03 17.38
CA THR A 1004 -22.88 -16.55 18.29
C THR A 1004 -23.45 -17.67 19.16
N PRO A 1005 -22.93 -18.91 19.07
CA PRO A 1005 -23.40 -20.02 19.89
C PRO A 1005 -23.15 -19.75 21.38
N LEU A 1006 -24.21 -19.74 22.19
CA LEU A 1006 -24.17 -19.45 23.62
C LEU A 1006 -24.56 -20.66 24.47
N THR A 1007 -23.70 -21.01 25.43
CA THR A 1007 -24.01 -21.93 26.54
C THR A 1007 -24.27 -21.11 27.81
N ILE A 1008 -25.28 -21.48 28.60
CA ILE A 1008 -25.53 -20.87 29.91
C ILE A 1008 -25.10 -21.85 31.00
N SER A 1009 -24.15 -21.42 31.82
CA SER A 1009 -23.62 -22.15 32.97
C SER A 1009 -24.11 -21.51 34.26
N TYR A 1010 -24.56 -22.31 35.21
CA TYR A 1010 -24.99 -21.85 36.54
C TYR A 1010 -24.76 -22.94 37.59
N ASP A 1011 -24.77 -22.55 38.87
CA ASP A 1011 -24.51 -23.48 39.96
C ASP A 1011 -25.62 -24.54 40.09
N PRO A 1012 -25.31 -25.80 40.47
CA PRO A 1012 -26.34 -26.81 40.68
C PRO A 1012 -27.38 -26.45 41.76
N SER A 1013 -27.04 -25.57 42.71
CA SER A 1013 -27.99 -25.07 43.72
C SER A 1013 -28.96 -24.02 43.19
N ASP A 1014 -28.80 -23.59 41.94
CA ASP A 1014 -29.62 -22.56 41.31
C ASP A 1014 -30.78 -23.19 40.52
N ASP A 1015 -32.01 -22.80 40.85
CA ASP A 1015 -33.25 -23.42 40.38
C ASP A 1015 -33.78 -22.80 39.07
N ARG A 1016 -33.05 -21.87 38.45
CA ARG A 1016 -33.47 -21.15 37.23
C ARG A 1016 -33.57 -21.99 35.94
N THR A 1017 -33.55 -23.31 36.04
CA THR A 1017 -33.62 -24.23 34.87
C THR A 1017 -34.91 -24.07 34.09
N GLU A 1018 -36.04 -24.03 34.80
CA GLU A 1018 -37.36 -23.88 34.18
C GLU A 1018 -37.49 -22.51 33.52
N ALA A 1019 -37.07 -21.44 34.22
CA ALA A 1019 -37.09 -20.08 33.70
C ALA A 1019 -36.21 -19.88 32.45
N LEU A 1020 -35.16 -20.67 32.27
CA LEU A 1020 -34.24 -20.56 31.12
C LEU A 1020 -34.46 -21.64 30.05
N ALA A 1021 -35.39 -22.58 30.25
CA ALA A 1021 -35.64 -23.68 29.31
C ALA A 1021 -36.01 -23.17 27.90
N ASP A 1022 -36.80 -22.10 27.84
CA ASP A 1022 -37.31 -21.51 26.60
C ASP A 1022 -36.29 -20.64 25.85
N THR A 1023 -35.09 -20.45 26.42
CA THR A 1023 -34.01 -19.69 25.77
C THR A 1023 -33.42 -20.42 24.55
N GLY A 1024 -33.62 -21.74 24.44
CA GLY A 1024 -33.02 -22.57 23.38
C GLY A 1024 -31.49 -22.70 23.46
N CYS A 1025 -30.86 -22.14 24.50
CA CYS A 1025 -29.43 -22.29 24.75
C CYS A 1025 -29.13 -23.62 25.43
N ARG A 1026 -27.91 -24.13 25.25
CA ARG A 1026 -27.43 -25.28 26.04
C ARG A 1026 -27.29 -24.83 27.49
N LEU A 1027 -28.03 -25.48 28.40
CA LEU A 1027 -27.93 -25.22 29.84
C LEU A 1027 -26.96 -26.22 30.47
N ARG A 1028 -26.07 -25.73 31.34
CA ARG A 1028 -25.10 -26.55 32.07
C ARG A 1028 -25.15 -26.23 33.57
N LYS A 1029 -25.64 -27.17 34.36
CA LYS A 1029 -25.55 -27.14 35.82
C LYS A 1029 -24.18 -27.65 36.22
N GLU A 1030 -23.33 -26.76 36.73
CA GLU A 1030 -21.99 -27.14 37.11
C GLU A 1030 -21.42 -26.28 38.23
N THR A 1031 -20.65 -26.95 39.08
CA THR A 1031 -19.91 -26.29 40.16
C THR A 1031 -18.88 -25.35 39.56
N MET A 1032 -18.43 -24.39 40.37
CA MET A 1032 -17.42 -23.43 39.95
C MET A 1032 -16.13 -24.07 39.43
N ASP A 1033 -15.69 -25.18 40.03
CA ASP A 1033 -14.43 -25.83 39.64
C ASP A 1033 -14.57 -26.61 38.31
N SER A 1034 -15.77 -27.17 38.04
CA SER A 1034 -16.11 -27.73 36.72
C SER A 1034 -16.14 -26.63 35.66
N PHE A 1035 -16.74 -25.48 35.98
CA PHE A 1035 -16.80 -24.35 35.06
C PHE A 1035 -15.40 -23.86 34.69
N ILE A 1036 -14.54 -23.63 35.69
CA ILE A 1036 -13.14 -23.25 35.49
C ILE A 1036 -12.40 -24.22 34.57
N SER A 1037 -12.61 -25.52 34.75
CA SER A 1037 -11.96 -26.57 33.93
C SER A 1037 -12.42 -26.56 32.47
N SER A 1038 -13.59 -25.97 32.18
CA SER A 1038 -14.16 -25.91 30.82
C SER A 1038 -13.95 -24.58 30.09
N ILE A 1039 -13.37 -23.57 30.75
CA ILE A 1039 -13.18 -22.23 30.16
C ILE A 1039 -12.47 -22.30 28.79
N SER A 1040 -11.49 -23.20 28.64
CA SER A 1040 -10.72 -23.36 27.40
C SER A 1040 -11.57 -23.76 26.19
N GLU A 1041 -12.74 -24.38 26.40
CA GLU A 1041 -13.67 -24.81 25.34
C GLU A 1041 -14.37 -23.64 24.64
N TYR A 1042 -14.39 -22.47 25.27
CA TYR A 1042 -15.08 -21.29 24.78
C TYR A 1042 -14.12 -20.27 24.16
N GLU A 1043 -14.58 -19.52 23.16
CA GLU A 1043 -13.82 -18.39 22.61
C GLU A 1043 -13.89 -17.17 23.54
N ARG A 1044 -15.04 -16.96 24.20
CA ARG A 1044 -15.28 -15.83 25.09
C ARG A 1044 -16.18 -16.22 26.25
N ILE A 1045 -15.98 -15.58 27.41
CA ILE A 1045 -16.82 -15.71 28.59
C ILE A 1045 -17.63 -14.43 28.75
N ARG A 1046 -18.91 -14.54 29.10
CA ARG A 1046 -19.83 -13.44 29.44
C ARG A 1046 -20.27 -13.58 30.89
N THR A 1047 -20.35 -12.46 31.59
CA THR A 1047 -20.97 -12.36 32.92
C THR A 1047 -21.91 -11.16 32.95
N CYS A 1048 -22.87 -11.16 33.88
CA CYS A 1048 -23.83 -10.06 34.02
C CYS A 1048 -23.23 -8.81 34.68
N SER A 1049 -22.10 -8.97 35.38
CA SER A 1049 -21.41 -7.90 36.09
C SER A 1049 -19.90 -8.20 36.22
N PRO A 1050 -19.09 -7.22 36.63
CA PRO A 1050 -17.68 -7.45 36.98
C PRO A 1050 -17.47 -8.05 38.39
N GLU A 1051 -18.53 -8.24 39.17
CA GLU A 1051 -18.45 -8.76 40.55
C GLU A 1051 -18.42 -10.30 40.54
N ILE A 1052 -17.29 -10.86 40.06
CA ILE A 1052 -17.10 -12.31 39.94
C ILE A 1052 -15.87 -12.79 40.71
N PRO A 1053 -15.81 -14.07 41.13
CA PRO A 1053 -14.66 -14.60 41.86
C PRO A 1053 -13.34 -14.47 41.08
N VAL A 1054 -12.29 -14.01 41.75
CA VAL A 1054 -10.94 -13.81 41.17
C VAL A 1054 -10.40 -15.07 40.47
N LYS A 1055 -10.71 -16.26 41.00
CA LYS A 1055 -10.31 -17.53 40.39
C LYS A 1055 -10.81 -17.76 38.95
N ILE A 1056 -11.90 -17.11 38.53
CA ILE A 1056 -12.37 -17.14 37.13
C ILE A 1056 -11.43 -16.31 36.25
N TYR A 1057 -11.02 -15.12 36.71
CA TYR A 1057 -10.03 -14.31 36.01
C TYR A 1057 -8.70 -15.05 35.87
N GLU A 1058 -8.21 -15.68 36.95
CA GLU A 1058 -6.99 -16.47 36.92
C GLU A 1058 -7.05 -17.63 35.91
N ALA A 1059 -8.18 -18.33 35.87
CA ALA A 1059 -8.41 -19.41 34.91
C ALA A 1059 -8.49 -18.92 33.45
N ALA A 1060 -9.15 -17.78 33.21
CA ALA A 1060 -9.20 -17.17 31.89
C ALA A 1060 -7.81 -16.74 31.41
N VAL A 1061 -7.00 -16.17 32.30
CA VAL A 1061 -5.60 -15.80 31.99
C VAL A 1061 -4.75 -17.03 31.65
N GLN A 1062 -4.91 -18.16 32.37
CA GLN A 1062 -4.18 -19.40 32.07
C GLN A 1062 -4.51 -19.99 30.70
N THR A 1063 -5.66 -19.63 30.13
CA THR A 1063 -6.18 -20.16 28.86
C THR A 1063 -6.24 -19.10 27.76
N ASP A 1064 -5.63 -17.92 28.00
CA ASP A 1064 -5.64 -16.74 27.11
C ASP A 1064 -7.07 -16.32 26.67
N LYS A 1065 -8.08 -16.48 27.55
CA LYS A 1065 -9.48 -16.17 27.26
C LYS A 1065 -9.88 -14.79 27.79
N TYR A 1066 -10.79 -14.15 27.06
CA TYR A 1066 -11.38 -12.87 27.46
C TYR A 1066 -12.72 -13.06 28.18
N ILE A 1067 -12.89 -12.32 29.28
CA ILE A 1067 -14.15 -12.22 30.02
C ILE A 1067 -14.78 -10.85 29.73
N ALA A 1068 -15.91 -10.85 29.05
CA ALA A 1068 -16.76 -9.67 28.87
C ALA A 1068 -17.62 -9.48 30.13
N THR A 1069 -17.15 -8.60 31.02
CA THR A 1069 -17.75 -8.34 32.34
C THR A 1069 -18.60 -7.07 32.43
N ALA A 1070 -18.68 -6.29 31.35
CA ALA A 1070 -19.49 -5.08 31.31
C ALA A 1070 -20.97 -5.42 31.55
N PRO A 1071 -21.69 -4.75 32.46
CA PRO A 1071 -23.12 -4.99 32.62
C PRO A 1071 -23.87 -4.85 31.29
N PRO A 1072 -24.81 -5.75 30.95
CA PRO A 1072 -25.57 -5.62 29.70
C PRO A 1072 -26.32 -4.29 29.63
N VAL A 1073 -26.27 -3.66 28.47
CA VAL A 1073 -26.96 -2.38 28.21
C VAL A 1073 -28.09 -2.57 27.21
N LYS A 1074 -29.17 -1.81 27.34
CA LYS A 1074 -30.34 -1.93 26.45
C LYS A 1074 -30.08 -1.43 25.04
N ASP A 1075 -29.04 -0.64 24.82
CA ASP A 1075 -28.67 -0.15 23.49
C ASP A 1075 -27.83 -1.17 22.71
N GLY A 1076 -28.35 -1.58 21.54
CA GLY A 1076 -27.70 -2.57 20.68
C GLY A 1076 -26.39 -2.14 20.05
N ARG A 1077 -26.18 -0.83 19.86
CA ARG A 1077 -24.92 -0.32 19.28
C ARG A 1077 -23.73 -0.63 20.18
N VAL A 1078 -23.97 -0.78 21.48
CA VAL A 1078 -22.96 -1.04 22.51
C VAL A 1078 -22.92 -2.53 22.84
N GLU A 1079 -24.06 -3.14 23.18
CA GLU A 1079 -24.08 -4.53 23.67
C GLU A 1079 -23.57 -5.52 22.63
N LEU A 1080 -23.95 -5.36 21.35
CA LEU A 1080 -23.67 -6.36 20.31
C LEU A 1080 -22.16 -6.52 20.00
N ILE A 1081 -21.32 -5.53 20.32
CA ILE A 1081 -19.85 -5.59 20.15
C ILE A 1081 -19.26 -6.78 20.92
N HIS A 1082 -19.88 -7.19 22.03
CA HIS A 1082 -19.39 -8.30 22.85
C HIS A 1082 -19.55 -9.68 22.20
N TYR A 1083 -20.30 -9.80 21.11
CA TYR A 1083 -20.67 -11.09 20.51
C TYR A 1083 -20.05 -11.31 19.14
N ILE A 1084 -19.25 -10.38 18.64
CA ILE A 1084 -18.67 -10.39 17.30
C ILE A 1084 -17.18 -10.06 17.33
N LYS A 1085 -16.51 -10.34 16.23
CA LYS A 1085 -15.12 -9.99 15.93
C LYS A 1085 -15.08 -9.07 14.73
N GLU A 1086 -14.19 -8.10 14.77
CA GLU A 1086 -13.98 -7.19 13.66
C GLU A 1086 -12.98 -7.77 12.66
N GLN A 1087 -13.18 -7.52 11.37
CA GLN A 1087 -12.24 -7.91 10.32
C GLN A 1087 -12.17 -6.83 9.25
N SER A 1088 -10.95 -6.53 8.82
CA SER A 1088 -10.68 -5.59 7.73
C SER A 1088 -10.17 -6.35 6.52
N ILE A 1089 -10.63 -5.97 5.33
CA ILE A 1089 -10.28 -6.60 4.05
C ILE A 1089 -9.97 -5.48 3.07
N ALA A 1090 -8.74 -5.43 2.58
CA ALA A 1090 -8.32 -4.51 1.54
C ALA A 1090 -8.06 -5.27 0.23
N PHE A 1091 -8.61 -4.77 -0.87
CA PHE A 1091 -8.50 -5.42 -2.17
C PHE A 1091 -8.25 -4.37 -3.26
N GLU A 1092 -7.07 -4.45 -3.88
CA GLU A 1092 -6.78 -3.72 -5.12
C GLU A 1092 -7.51 -4.42 -6.29
N TYR A 1093 -8.54 -3.76 -6.79
CA TYR A 1093 -9.41 -4.31 -7.84
C TYR A 1093 -9.05 -3.80 -9.25
N HIS A 1094 -8.09 -2.87 -9.35
CA HIS A 1094 -7.57 -2.42 -10.63
C HIS A 1094 -6.54 -3.40 -11.21
N ARG A 1095 -6.37 -3.39 -12.53
CA ARG A 1095 -5.29 -4.09 -13.24
C ARG A 1095 -4.44 -3.08 -13.99
N TYR A 1096 -3.26 -2.75 -13.46
CA TYR A 1096 -2.39 -1.69 -13.99
C TYR A 1096 -3.14 -0.36 -14.18
N GLY A 1097 -3.99 0.00 -13.20
CA GLY A 1097 -4.83 1.20 -13.21
C GLY A 1097 -6.18 0.97 -13.88
N SER A 1098 -6.28 0.06 -14.85
CA SER A 1098 -7.53 -0.25 -15.52
C SER A 1098 -8.57 -0.80 -14.54
N ILE A 1099 -9.73 -0.15 -14.48
CA ILE A 1099 -10.88 -0.59 -13.69
C ILE A 1099 -11.95 -1.10 -14.66
N SER A 1100 -12.05 -2.42 -14.77
CA SER A 1100 -13.09 -3.05 -15.60
C SER A 1100 -14.39 -3.27 -14.82
N GLU A 1101 -14.28 -3.58 -13.53
CA GLU A 1101 -15.38 -3.86 -12.61
C GLU A 1101 -15.01 -3.42 -11.19
N VAL A 1102 -15.95 -2.78 -10.50
CA VAL A 1102 -15.84 -2.55 -9.05
C VAL A 1102 -16.47 -3.77 -8.36
N PRO A 1103 -15.74 -4.49 -7.51
CA PRO A 1103 -16.26 -5.65 -6.79
C PRO A 1103 -17.43 -5.27 -5.89
N ALA A 1104 -18.43 -6.13 -5.79
CA ALA A 1104 -19.51 -5.95 -4.81
C ALA A 1104 -18.95 -6.01 -3.37
N CYS A 1105 -19.52 -5.19 -2.48
CA CYS A 1105 -19.25 -5.25 -1.04
C CYS A 1105 -19.91 -6.51 -0.45
N GLU A 1106 -19.23 -7.66 -0.53
CA GLU A 1106 -19.70 -8.98 -0.05
C GLU A 1106 -18.77 -9.62 0.99
#